data_AF-A0A0K2UV07-F1
#
_entry.id   AF-A0A0K2UV07-F1
#
_cell.length_a   1.000
_cell.length_b   1.000
_cell.length_c   1.000
_cell.angle_alpha   90.00
_cell.angle_beta   90.00
_cell.angle_gamma   90.00
#
_symmetry.space_group_name_H-M   'P 1'
#
loop_
_entity.id
_entity.type
_entity.pdbx_description
1 polymer ?
#
loop_
_entity_poly.entity_id
_entity_poly.type
_entity_poly.pdbx_seq_one_letter_code
_entity_poly.pdbx_strand_id
1 'polypeptide(L)'
;MEYSPIVVLEKVRFSYENGVEILRNVDLRIDKGCVTALLGPSASGKTTILSSIVGIIKPSSGQVIRHYNSLGFMPQSYCLHEYFTVREIFKFYAMLYDIINPDTIINKIIRTMDLPPDRIIQNCSGGMKRRISLCCAVMHSPDLIILDEPSVGVDPLLRRRMWDFLLDLAKNGSAIVVSTHYAEEASLAHKFAFLRKGRILQSGNVNELGDMGLNYYEQCLEDERRFRSDDPKPFNNKIEKLKNVILRPKLEFLDRNPCNSRRAFSSMFYKNLIVLKRHKLFMMFQAILPLLTVFIFTLSIGRSLKDIHITVLNEDQSDCSKQNVNFICPDIASIISPNLDFFAYSSCKIIDNLTLKSLKIQFHEKTMSNAKNRIMNGESVAIIHFPKGFSESLTLKLGIILDTTNKLVVDQVYSSLHQALEITIDKFFKECEISLNSSSILMNIDFSTDEKEDYDLTNGMMPVMANAILYFMAFALTADLTAGEKEAGLLVRISLTGVKFKSILISQLLVQSIVVLIHIFSCLLFLKISVCPQCSLSLYLLIGFLYSLQSLSGMTIGILLSTICSGRDQVIQYGLAIIFPTFLLCGLLWPLTSLPLYLKALSYSLPVTLSGQLIRRIIYRQCLDNMLYLFAVSLIPLIWSGGCIGLTLFVASRSGSLYRL
;
A
#
# COMPACT_ATOMS: atom_id res chain seq x y z
N MET A 1 -55.24 -1.19 17.19
CA MET A 1 -54.61 -2.29 16.43
C MET A 1 -53.24 -2.51 17.05
N GLU A 2 -52.99 -3.66 17.68
CA GLU A 2 -51.67 -3.98 18.22
C GLU A 2 -50.74 -4.35 17.06
N TYR A 3 -49.73 -3.51 16.83
CA TYR A 3 -48.71 -3.77 15.83
C TYR A 3 -47.79 -4.91 16.27
N SER A 4 -47.39 -5.78 15.34
CA SER A 4 -46.39 -6.81 15.62
C SER A 4 -45.00 -6.17 15.81
N PRO A 5 -44.23 -6.61 16.83
CA PRO A 5 -42.92 -6.05 17.09
C PRO A 5 -41.91 -6.53 16.04
N ILE A 6 -41.15 -5.60 15.47
CA ILE A 6 -40.07 -5.91 14.52
C ILE A 6 -38.72 -6.03 15.23
N VAL A 7 -38.53 -5.30 16.33
CA VAL A 7 -37.33 -5.37 17.17
C VAL A 7 -37.74 -5.27 18.63
N VAL A 8 -37.16 -6.14 19.46
CA VAL A 8 -37.35 -6.13 20.91
C VAL A 8 -35.97 -6.17 21.58
N LEU A 9 -35.74 -5.22 22.49
CA LEU A 9 -34.59 -5.17 23.38
C LEU A 9 -35.05 -5.62 24.76
N GLU A 10 -34.38 -6.62 25.32
CA GLU A 10 -34.67 -7.15 26.65
C GLU A 10 -33.42 -7.05 27.53
N LYS A 11 -33.52 -6.24 28.59
CA LYS A 11 -32.49 -6.01 29.62
C LYS A 11 -31.10 -5.75 29.03
N VAL A 12 -31.05 -5.00 27.94
CA VAL A 12 -29.80 -4.77 27.20
C VAL A 12 -28.86 -3.91 28.04
N ARG A 13 -27.62 -4.40 28.24
CA ARG A 13 -26.52 -3.61 28.80
C ARG A 13 -25.37 -3.56 27.82
N PHE A 14 -24.63 -2.46 27.88
CA PHE A 14 -23.40 -2.31 27.11
C PHE A 14 -22.39 -1.49 27.89
N SER A 15 -21.16 -2.00 27.95
CA SER A 15 -20.00 -1.33 28.53
C SER A 15 -18.83 -1.37 27.56
N TYR A 16 -18.09 -0.26 27.44
CA TYR A 16 -16.82 -0.25 26.72
C TYR A 16 -15.76 -1.11 27.43
N GLU A 17 -14.67 -1.44 26.73
CA GLU A 17 -13.54 -2.21 27.27
C GLU A 17 -12.94 -1.56 28.53
N ASN A 18 -13.06 -0.23 28.66
CA ASN A 18 -12.59 0.54 29.80
C ASN A 18 -13.51 0.44 31.04
N GLY A 19 -14.55 -0.40 31.00
CA GLY A 19 -15.49 -0.62 32.10
C GLY A 19 -16.59 0.44 32.25
N VAL A 20 -16.59 1.47 31.39
CA VAL A 20 -17.65 2.49 31.37
C VAL A 20 -18.94 1.89 30.82
N GLU A 21 -19.93 1.76 31.67
CA GLU A 21 -21.26 1.28 31.32
C GLU A 21 -22.08 2.41 30.66
N ILE A 22 -22.46 2.20 29.40
CA ILE A 22 -23.24 3.17 28.61
C ILE A 22 -24.72 2.83 28.64
N LEU A 23 -25.09 1.54 28.53
CA LEU A 23 -26.49 1.09 28.52
C LEU A 23 -26.76 0.22 29.74
N ARG A 24 -27.90 0.45 30.39
CA ARG A 24 -28.25 -0.10 31.71
C ARG A 24 -29.67 -0.67 31.70
N ASN A 25 -29.81 -1.96 31.42
CA ASN A 25 -31.10 -2.67 31.38
C ASN A 25 -32.12 -1.93 30.50
N VAL A 26 -31.77 -1.76 29.24
CA VAL A 26 -32.63 -1.10 28.26
C VAL A 26 -33.65 -2.12 27.75
N ASP A 27 -34.93 -1.82 28.00
CA ASP A 27 -36.09 -2.54 27.47
C ASP A 27 -36.82 -1.64 26.47
N LEU A 28 -36.92 -2.05 25.21
CA LEU A 28 -37.54 -1.25 24.16
C LEU A 28 -38.19 -2.14 23.11
N ARG A 29 -39.41 -1.79 22.71
CA ARG A 29 -40.16 -2.45 21.65
C ARG A 29 -40.39 -1.50 20.48
N ILE A 30 -40.03 -1.94 19.29
CA ILE A 30 -40.23 -1.21 18.04
C ILE A 30 -41.22 -1.99 17.20
N ASP A 31 -42.29 -1.32 16.80
CA ASP A 31 -43.41 -1.92 16.11
C ASP A 31 -43.44 -1.56 14.62
N LYS A 32 -43.99 -2.47 13.81
CA LYS A 32 -44.14 -2.27 12.37
C LYS A 32 -45.09 -1.11 12.07
N GLY A 33 -44.77 -0.33 11.04
CA GLY A 33 -45.63 0.77 10.56
C GLY A 33 -45.72 1.97 11.49
N CYS A 34 -44.80 2.09 12.46
CA CYS A 34 -44.75 3.18 13.42
C CYS A 34 -43.39 3.89 13.35
N VAL A 35 -43.41 5.20 13.61
CA VAL A 35 -42.21 6.00 13.86
C VAL A 35 -42.01 6.12 15.36
N THR A 36 -40.86 5.66 15.85
CA THR A 36 -40.44 5.71 17.26
C THR A 36 -39.32 6.74 17.41
N ALA A 37 -39.56 7.81 18.15
CA ALA A 37 -38.56 8.81 18.47
C ALA A 37 -37.75 8.41 19.72
N LEU A 38 -36.44 8.25 19.57
CA LEU A 38 -35.51 8.07 20.68
C LEU A 38 -34.98 9.45 21.11
N LEU A 39 -35.58 9.97 22.18
CA LEU A 39 -35.35 11.30 22.69
C LEU A 39 -34.33 11.27 23.84
N GLY A 40 -33.39 12.20 23.87
CA GLY A 40 -32.49 12.36 25.01
C GLY A 40 -31.33 13.33 24.75
N PRO A 41 -30.65 13.81 25.80
CA PRO A 41 -29.52 14.74 25.66
C PRO A 41 -28.32 14.09 24.97
N SER A 42 -27.31 14.90 24.64
CA SER A 42 -26.01 14.42 24.15
C SER A 42 -25.40 13.41 25.13
N ALA A 43 -24.72 12.39 24.61
CA ALA A 43 -24.10 11.31 25.40
C ALA A 43 -25.05 10.48 26.29
N SER A 44 -26.36 10.49 26.05
CA SER A 44 -27.33 9.64 26.78
C SER A 44 -27.27 8.15 26.41
N GLY A 45 -26.61 7.80 25.30
CA GLY A 45 -26.49 6.43 24.76
C GLY A 45 -27.33 6.16 23.51
N LYS A 46 -27.91 7.18 22.86
CA LYS A 46 -28.81 7.04 21.69
C LYS A 46 -28.15 6.24 20.57
N THR A 47 -27.01 6.72 20.08
CA THR A 47 -26.22 6.07 19.03
C THR A 47 -25.86 4.63 19.43
N THR A 48 -25.51 4.38 20.69
CA THR A 48 -25.19 3.02 21.18
C THR A 48 -26.39 2.07 21.13
N ILE A 49 -27.60 2.54 21.47
CA ILE A 49 -28.83 1.75 21.30
C ILE A 49 -29.08 1.46 19.83
N LEU A 50 -28.99 2.48 18.96
CA LEU A 50 -29.19 2.31 17.52
C LEU A 50 -28.17 1.34 16.91
N SER A 51 -26.88 1.46 17.25
CA SER A 51 -25.84 0.53 16.83
C SER A 51 -26.08 -0.89 17.35
N SER A 52 -26.65 -1.03 18.54
CA SER A 52 -27.04 -2.34 19.09
C SER A 52 -28.23 -2.93 18.32
N ILE A 53 -29.24 -2.13 17.95
CA ILE A 53 -30.38 -2.57 17.12
C ILE A 53 -29.91 -3.04 15.75
N VAL A 54 -29.00 -2.29 15.12
CA VAL A 54 -28.47 -2.59 13.79
C VAL A 54 -27.54 -3.81 13.81
N GLY A 55 -26.90 -4.09 14.94
CA GLY A 55 -25.96 -5.20 15.13
C GLY A 55 -24.48 -4.84 14.90
N ILE A 56 -24.15 -3.55 14.86
CA ILE A 56 -22.76 -3.04 14.84
C ILE A 56 -22.09 -3.33 16.19
N ILE A 57 -22.83 -3.06 17.27
CA ILE A 57 -22.38 -3.28 18.65
C ILE A 57 -23.12 -4.49 19.20
N LYS A 58 -22.38 -5.44 19.77
CA LYS A 58 -22.97 -6.56 20.50
C LYS A 58 -23.20 -6.13 21.96
N PRO A 59 -24.40 -6.32 22.51
CA PRO A 59 -24.66 -6.02 23.91
C PRO A 59 -23.81 -6.91 24.82
N SER A 60 -23.37 -6.36 25.95
CA SER A 60 -22.61 -7.08 26.99
C SER A 60 -23.49 -8.06 27.75
N SER A 61 -24.77 -7.73 27.95
CA SER A 61 -25.79 -8.61 28.50
C SER A 61 -27.17 -8.26 27.94
N GLY A 62 -28.14 -9.16 28.11
CA GLY A 62 -29.47 -9.03 27.53
C GLY A 62 -29.52 -9.50 26.07
N GLN A 63 -30.67 -9.34 25.43
CA GLN A 63 -30.90 -9.80 24.06
C GLN A 63 -31.55 -8.72 23.20
N VAL A 64 -31.18 -8.71 21.92
CA VAL A 64 -31.84 -7.91 20.88
C VAL A 64 -32.42 -8.88 19.87
N ILE A 65 -33.74 -9.02 19.89
CA ILE A 65 -34.51 -9.87 18.97
C ILE A 65 -34.89 -9.02 17.75
N ARG A 66 -34.71 -9.58 16.55
CA ARG A 66 -34.87 -8.86 15.27
C ARG A 66 -35.69 -9.71 14.30
N HIS A 67 -36.75 -9.13 13.76
CA HIS A 67 -37.68 -9.77 12.83
C HIS A 67 -37.88 -8.92 11.56
N TYR A 68 -36.79 -8.49 10.92
CA TYR A 68 -36.81 -7.74 9.66
C TYR A 68 -35.97 -8.44 8.58
N ASN A 69 -36.38 -8.31 7.32
CA ASN A 69 -35.62 -8.84 6.18
C ASN A 69 -34.68 -7.79 5.59
N SER A 70 -35.08 -6.52 5.67
CA SER A 70 -34.37 -5.39 5.07
C SER A 70 -34.19 -4.25 6.07
N LEU A 71 -33.01 -3.62 6.03
CA LEU A 71 -32.59 -2.55 6.94
C LEU A 71 -32.15 -1.32 6.14
N GLY A 72 -32.66 -0.16 6.53
CA GLY A 72 -32.11 1.15 6.20
C GLY A 72 -31.36 1.71 7.39
N PHE A 73 -30.10 2.10 7.22
CA PHE A 73 -29.31 2.72 8.28
C PHE A 73 -28.69 4.04 7.82
N MET A 74 -28.94 5.10 8.60
CA MET A 74 -28.32 6.40 8.45
C MET A 74 -27.58 6.75 9.75
N PRO A 75 -26.24 6.76 9.74
CA PRO A 75 -25.44 7.14 10.90
C PRO A 75 -25.46 8.66 11.15
N GLN A 76 -24.86 9.07 12.28
CA GLN A 76 -24.72 10.48 12.63
C GLN A 76 -23.78 11.22 11.66
N SER A 77 -22.67 10.58 11.26
CA SER A 77 -21.83 11.06 10.16
C SER A 77 -22.53 10.83 8.81
N TYR A 78 -22.17 11.60 7.78
CA TYR A 78 -22.85 11.49 6.49
C TYR A 78 -22.65 10.11 5.82
N CYS A 79 -21.47 9.49 5.98
CA CYS A 79 -21.07 8.25 5.32
C CYS A 79 -21.41 8.24 3.81
N LEU A 80 -20.91 9.25 3.08
CA LEU A 80 -21.07 9.40 1.64
C LEU A 80 -19.70 9.52 0.97
N HIS A 81 -19.57 8.99 -0.24
CA HIS A 81 -18.39 9.24 -1.07
C HIS A 81 -18.45 10.65 -1.66
N GLU A 82 -17.48 11.50 -1.32
CA GLU A 82 -17.52 12.92 -1.68
C GLU A 82 -17.36 13.19 -3.19
N TYR A 83 -16.72 12.28 -3.92
CA TYR A 83 -16.43 12.43 -5.36
C TYR A 83 -17.59 12.06 -6.29
N PHE A 84 -18.68 11.53 -5.75
CA PHE A 84 -19.86 11.18 -6.53
C PHE A 84 -20.74 12.39 -6.78
N THR A 85 -21.47 12.39 -7.88
CA THR A 85 -22.67 13.23 -8.00
C THR A 85 -23.84 12.64 -7.23
N VAL A 86 -24.85 13.45 -6.92
CA VAL A 86 -26.08 12.98 -6.27
C VAL A 86 -26.75 11.86 -7.06
N ARG A 87 -26.79 11.95 -8.39
CA ARG A 87 -27.34 10.89 -9.24
C ARG A 87 -26.47 9.63 -9.22
N GLU A 88 -25.14 9.76 -9.25
CA GLU A 88 -24.22 8.61 -9.25
C GLU A 88 -24.30 7.82 -7.94
N ILE A 89 -24.38 8.48 -6.79
CA ILE A 89 -24.46 7.77 -5.50
C ILE A 89 -25.78 7.00 -5.37
N PHE A 90 -26.89 7.58 -5.84
CA PHE A 90 -28.16 6.87 -5.86
C PHE A 90 -28.15 5.71 -6.84
N LYS A 91 -27.52 5.84 -8.01
CA LYS A 91 -27.33 4.70 -8.93
C LYS A 91 -26.52 3.58 -8.28
N PHE A 92 -25.45 3.92 -7.55
CA PHE A 92 -24.67 2.93 -6.80
C PHE A 92 -25.50 2.17 -5.76
N TYR A 93 -26.26 2.86 -4.90
CA TYR A 93 -27.12 2.20 -3.92
C TYR A 93 -28.29 1.47 -4.57
N ALA A 94 -28.84 1.96 -5.68
CA ALA A 94 -29.88 1.26 -6.42
C ALA A 94 -29.40 -0.08 -7.00
N MET A 95 -28.16 -0.12 -7.52
CA MET A 95 -27.52 -1.38 -7.94
C MET A 95 -27.25 -2.31 -6.75
N LEU A 96 -26.85 -1.74 -5.61
CA LEU A 96 -26.55 -2.49 -4.39
C LEU A 96 -27.79 -3.20 -3.81
N TYR A 97 -28.94 -2.53 -3.84
CA TYR A 97 -30.22 -3.02 -3.34
C TYR A 97 -31.09 -3.73 -4.41
N ASP A 98 -30.60 -3.88 -5.64
CA ASP A 98 -31.32 -4.54 -6.75
C ASP A 98 -32.67 -3.88 -7.09
N ILE A 99 -32.69 -2.54 -7.12
CA ILE A 99 -33.91 -1.78 -7.39
C ILE A 99 -34.29 -1.88 -8.88
N ILE A 100 -35.51 -2.34 -9.15
CA ILE A 100 -36.11 -2.37 -10.49
C ILE A 100 -36.42 -0.94 -10.94
N ASN A 101 -36.05 -0.58 -12.17
CA ASN A 101 -36.24 0.77 -12.75
C ASN A 101 -35.63 1.90 -11.91
N PRO A 102 -34.31 1.87 -11.65
CA PRO A 102 -33.66 2.77 -10.70
C PRO A 102 -33.87 4.25 -11.05
N ASP A 103 -33.85 4.64 -12.33
CA ASP A 103 -34.01 6.04 -12.72
C ASP A 103 -35.36 6.64 -12.32
N THR A 104 -36.44 5.84 -12.27
CA THR A 104 -37.77 6.32 -11.86
C THR A 104 -37.80 6.71 -10.39
N ILE A 105 -37.28 5.83 -9.52
CA ILE A 105 -37.19 6.02 -8.08
C ILE A 105 -36.21 7.13 -7.76
N ILE A 106 -35.06 7.17 -8.43
CA ILE A 106 -34.06 8.23 -8.27
C ILE A 106 -34.67 9.60 -8.61
N ASN A 107 -35.36 9.73 -9.75
CA ASN A 107 -35.99 10.99 -10.14
C ASN A 107 -37.10 11.40 -9.17
N LYS A 108 -37.87 10.45 -8.62
CA LYS A 108 -38.89 10.72 -7.60
C LYS A 108 -38.25 11.27 -6.33
N ILE A 109 -37.24 10.59 -5.78
CA ILE A 109 -36.55 11.01 -4.56
C ILE A 109 -35.89 12.38 -4.71
N ILE A 110 -35.21 12.62 -5.84
CA ILE A 110 -34.55 13.89 -6.14
C ILE A 110 -35.55 15.05 -6.13
N ARG A 111 -36.75 14.87 -6.70
CA ARG A 111 -37.82 15.86 -6.70
C ARG A 111 -38.43 16.07 -5.31
N THR A 112 -38.73 15.00 -4.59
CA THR A 112 -39.33 15.07 -3.25
C THR A 112 -38.40 15.76 -2.24
N MET A 113 -37.11 15.49 -2.33
CA MET A 113 -36.11 15.99 -1.38
C MET A 113 -35.40 17.25 -1.84
N ASP A 114 -35.79 17.85 -2.97
CA ASP A 114 -35.21 19.07 -3.54
C ASP A 114 -33.67 19.03 -3.59
N LEU A 115 -33.14 18.06 -4.33
CA LEU A 115 -31.70 17.80 -4.48
C LEU A 115 -31.21 18.09 -5.90
N PRO A 116 -30.05 18.73 -6.09
CA PRO A 116 -29.47 18.95 -7.41
C PRO A 116 -28.80 17.66 -7.93
N PRO A 117 -29.25 17.06 -9.05
CA PRO A 117 -28.82 15.72 -9.50
C PRO A 117 -27.32 15.63 -9.88
N ASP A 118 -26.80 16.66 -10.55
CA ASP A 118 -25.47 16.62 -11.17
C ASP A 118 -24.38 17.27 -10.29
N ARG A 119 -24.77 17.77 -9.11
CA ARG A 119 -23.84 18.38 -8.16
C ARG A 119 -22.99 17.31 -7.48
N ILE A 120 -21.69 17.56 -7.37
CA ILE A 120 -20.73 16.72 -6.64
C ILE A 120 -21.00 16.84 -5.13
N ILE A 121 -21.01 15.72 -4.42
CA ILE A 121 -21.36 15.64 -2.99
C ILE A 121 -20.41 16.48 -2.14
N GLN A 122 -19.11 16.54 -2.48
CA GLN A 122 -18.14 17.40 -1.81
C GLN A 122 -18.61 18.87 -1.74
N ASN A 123 -19.27 19.36 -2.80
CA ASN A 123 -19.74 20.73 -2.93
C ASN A 123 -21.17 20.95 -2.39
N CYS A 124 -21.81 19.94 -1.80
CA CYS A 124 -23.14 20.05 -1.19
C CYS A 124 -23.06 20.62 0.24
N SER A 125 -24.07 21.38 0.65
CA SER A 125 -24.20 21.85 2.04
C SER A 125 -24.41 20.67 3.00
N GLY A 126 -24.15 20.86 4.30
CA GLY A 126 -24.38 19.82 5.31
C GLY A 126 -25.80 19.26 5.28
N GLY A 127 -26.81 20.13 5.23
CA GLY A 127 -28.22 19.71 5.10
C GLY A 127 -28.53 18.98 3.79
N MET A 128 -27.84 19.28 2.68
CA MET A 128 -27.94 18.47 1.45
C MET A 128 -27.31 17.08 1.64
N LYS A 129 -26.09 17.00 2.20
CA LYS A 129 -25.41 15.72 2.49
C LYS A 129 -26.27 14.85 3.42
N ARG A 130 -26.94 15.46 4.41
CA ARG A 130 -27.86 14.77 5.34
C ARG A 130 -29.05 14.16 4.60
N ARG A 131 -29.74 14.95 3.76
CA ARG A 131 -30.85 14.47 2.92
C ARG A 131 -30.41 13.37 1.95
N ILE A 132 -29.24 13.50 1.31
CA ILE A 132 -28.69 12.45 0.43
C ILE A 132 -28.45 11.15 1.21
N SER A 133 -27.87 11.25 2.41
CA SER A 133 -27.62 10.07 3.25
C SER A 133 -28.92 9.39 3.70
N LEU A 134 -29.95 10.16 4.05
CA LEU A 134 -31.29 9.64 4.32
C LEU A 134 -31.85 8.89 3.11
N CYS A 135 -31.81 9.51 1.93
CA CYS A 135 -32.31 8.92 0.69
C CYS A 135 -31.63 7.57 0.40
N CYS A 136 -30.32 7.47 0.58
CA CYS A 136 -29.58 6.21 0.39
C CYS A 136 -29.98 5.11 1.40
N ALA A 137 -30.51 5.48 2.57
CA ALA A 137 -30.96 4.53 3.59
C ALA A 137 -32.40 4.02 3.34
N VAL A 138 -33.22 4.77 2.60
CA VAL A 138 -34.67 4.49 2.47
C VAL A 138 -35.11 4.11 1.05
N MET A 139 -34.29 4.34 0.03
CA MET A 139 -34.69 4.17 -1.38
C MET A 139 -35.14 2.75 -1.77
N HIS A 140 -34.74 1.72 -1.03
CA HIS A 140 -35.15 0.33 -1.23
C HIS A 140 -36.37 -0.09 -0.41
N SER A 141 -37.05 0.86 0.24
CA SER A 141 -38.25 0.64 1.07
C SER A 141 -38.09 -0.46 2.12
N PRO A 142 -37.12 -0.35 3.05
CA PRO A 142 -36.85 -1.41 4.03
C PRO A 142 -37.91 -1.55 5.12
N ASP A 143 -38.00 -2.75 5.70
CA ASP A 143 -38.90 -3.07 6.81
C ASP A 143 -38.55 -2.30 8.08
N LEU A 144 -37.25 -2.08 8.34
CA LEU A 144 -36.73 -1.32 9.47
C LEU A 144 -35.82 -0.20 8.98
N ILE A 145 -36.06 1.03 9.43
CA ILE A 145 -35.25 2.21 9.15
C ILE A 145 -34.72 2.75 10.49
N ILE A 146 -33.41 2.89 10.61
CA ILE A 146 -32.73 3.46 11.77
C ILE A 146 -32.01 4.75 11.35
N LEU A 147 -32.41 5.88 11.92
CA LEU A 147 -31.90 7.20 11.60
C LEU A 147 -31.29 7.85 12.84
N ASP A 148 -30.00 8.12 12.79
CA ASP A 148 -29.30 8.81 13.87
C ASP A 148 -29.21 10.32 13.59
N GLU A 149 -30.01 11.13 14.29
CA GLU A 149 -30.08 12.60 14.23
C GLU A 149 -30.34 13.20 12.83
N PRO A 150 -31.29 12.68 12.02
CA PRO A 150 -31.39 12.98 10.58
C PRO A 150 -31.69 14.44 10.24
N SER A 151 -32.19 15.24 11.17
CA SER A 151 -32.66 16.62 10.99
C SER A 151 -31.61 17.69 11.31
N VAL A 152 -30.46 17.31 11.89
CA VAL A 152 -29.41 18.24 12.30
C VAL A 152 -28.83 18.99 11.11
N GLY A 153 -28.80 20.33 11.20
CA GLY A 153 -28.29 21.20 10.14
C GLY A 153 -29.22 21.32 8.91
N VAL A 154 -30.47 20.87 9.02
CA VAL A 154 -31.50 21.04 7.98
C VAL A 154 -32.44 22.19 8.36
N ASP A 155 -32.78 23.01 7.37
CA ASP A 155 -33.73 24.13 7.46
C ASP A 155 -35.10 23.65 8.01
N PRO A 156 -35.80 24.46 8.83
CA PRO A 156 -37.09 24.08 9.43
C PRO A 156 -38.17 23.64 8.43
N LEU A 157 -38.28 24.29 7.27
CA LEU A 157 -39.29 23.92 6.25
C LEU A 157 -38.97 22.56 5.62
N LEU A 158 -37.70 22.33 5.32
CA LEU A 158 -37.23 21.06 4.76
C LEU A 158 -37.32 19.92 5.78
N ARG A 159 -37.13 20.22 7.07
CA ARG A 159 -37.31 19.26 8.15
C ARG A 159 -38.74 18.73 8.21
N ARG A 160 -39.76 19.59 8.06
CA ARG A 160 -41.16 19.15 7.99
C ARG A 160 -41.40 18.20 6.83
N ARG A 161 -40.96 18.56 5.62
CA ARG A 161 -41.06 17.68 4.44
C ARG A 161 -40.37 16.33 4.65
N MET A 162 -39.23 16.33 5.34
CA MET A 162 -38.52 15.10 5.69
C MET A 162 -39.34 14.23 6.63
N TRP A 163 -39.96 14.81 7.65
CA TRP A 163 -40.86 14.09 8.57
C TRP A 163 -42.11 13.57 7.87
N ASP A 164 -42.75 14.36 7.02
CA ASP A 164 -43.90 13.92 6.21
C ASP A 164 -43.55 12.67 5.39
N PHE A 165 -42.36 12.68 4.76
CA PHE A 165 -41.85 11.54 4.02
C PHE A 165 -41.61 10.29 4.89
N LEU A 166 -41.08 10.46 6.11
CA LEU A 166 -40.92 9.35 7.07
C LEU A 166 -42.27 8.79 7.53
N LEU A 167 -43.23 9.65 7.81
CA LEU A 167 -44.59 9.24 8.19
C LEU A 167 -45.26 8.44 7.08
N ASP A 168 -45.08 8.85 5.81
CA ASP A 168 -45.62 8.11 4.67
C ASP A 168 -44.93 6.74 4.47
N LEU A 169 -43.61 6.64 4.72
CA LEU A 169 -42.92 5.34 4.74
C LEU A 169 -43.43 4.42 5.86
N ALA A 170 -43.75 4.98 7.03
CA ALA A 170 -44.32 4.23 8.13
C ALA A 170 -45.75 3.76 7.83
N LYS A 171 -46.60 4.60 7.23
CA LYS A 171 -47.94 4.19 6.75
C LYS A 171 -47.87 3.03 5.75
N ASN A 172 -46.82 2.99 4.93
CA ASN A 172 -46.56 1.89 4.00
C ASN A 172 -45.98 0.63 4.66
N GLY A 173 -45.91 0.58 6.00
CA GLY A 173 -45.54 -0.60 6.78
C GLY A 173 -44.09 -0.64 7.27
N SER A 174 -43.29 0.41 7.07
CA SER A 174 -41.91 0.47 7.57
C SER A 174 -41.90 0.78 9.07
N ALA A 175 -41.08 0.11 9.87
CA ALA A 175 -40.77 0.52 11.23
C ALA A 175 -39.62 1.53 11.19
N ILE A 176 -39.77 2.69 11.82
CA ILE A 176 -38.75 3.75 11.79
C ILE A 176 -38.34 4.12 13.20
N VAL A 177 -37.04 4.18 13.46
CA VAL A 177 -36.49 4.72 14.70
C VAL A 177 -35.68 5.96 14.36
N VAL A 178 -36.01 7.09 14.99
CA VAL A 178 -35.32 8.37 14.80
C VAL A 178 -34.74 8.81 16.14
N SER A 179 -33.42 8.99 16.23
CA SER A 179 -32.86 9.71 17.38
C SER A 179 -32.95 11.22 17.14
N THR A 180 -33.31 11.95 18.20
CA THR A 180 -33.33 13.41 18.18
C THR A 180 -33.12 13.94 19.59
N HIS A 181 -32.57 15.15 19.70
CA HIS A 181 -32.56 15.92 20.95
C HIS A 181 -33.67 16.97 21.00
N TYR A 182 -34.41 17.16 19.90
CA TYR A 182 -35.51 18.13 19.80
C TYR A 182 -36.85 17.48 20.17
N ALA A 183 -37.47 17.96 21.24
CA ALA A 183 -38.80 17.51 21.66
C ALA A 183 -39.87 17.77 20.58
N GLU A 184 -39.76 18.88 19.84
CA GLU A 184 -40.63 19.23 18.71
C GLU A 184 -40.60 18.20 17.57
N GLU A 185 -39.50 17.46 17.42
CA GLU A 185 -39.40 16.39 16.42
C GLU A 185 -39.98 15.08 16.97
N ALA A 186 -39.75 14.81 18.25
CA ALA A 186 -40.33 13.65 18.90
C ALA A 186 -41.87 13.71 18.95
N SER A 187 -42.46 14.91 19.02
CA SER A 187 -43.92 15.09 19.01
C SER A 187 -44.58 14.77 17.65
N LEU A 188 -43.80 14.68 16.57
CA LEU A 188 -44.30 14.25 15.25
C LEU A 188 -44.33 12.72 15.09
N ALA A 189 -43.70 11.98 16.00
CA ALA A 189 -43.63 10.52 15.94
C ALA A 189 -44.92 9.86 16.45
N HIS A 190 -45.05 8.55 16.24
CA HIS A 190 -46.17 7.76 16.78
C HIS A 190 -45.88 7.34 18.23
N LYS A 191 -44.63 6.98 18.50
CA LYS A 191 -44.12 6.53 19.80
C LYS A 191 -42.87 7.30 20.19
N PHE A 192 -42.60 7.35 21.49
CA PHE A 192 -41.36 7.92 22.02
C PHE A 192 -40.71 6.98 23.03
N ALA A 193 -39.39 7.13 23.17
CA ALA A 193 -38.61 6.55 24.25
C ALA A 193 -37.60 7.58 24.75
N PHE A 194 -37.70 7.94 26.03
CA PHE A 194 -36.80 8.88 26.67
C PHE A 194 -35.60 8.16 27.27
N LEU A 195 -34.41 8.50 26.78
CA LEU A 195 -33.14 7.93 27.20
C LEU A 195 -32.33 8.94 28.03
N ARG A 196 -31.88 8.51 29.21
CA ARG A 196 -30.96 9.29 30.06
C ARG A 196 -29.97 8.38 30.77
N LYS A 197 -28.68 8.74 30.72
CA LYS A 197 -27.57 8.00 31.37
C LYS A 197 -27.67 6.48 31.14
N GLY A 198 -28.00 6.07 29.91
CA GLY A 198 -28.09 4.67 29.53
C GLY A 198 -29.37 3.94 29.91
N ARG A 199 -30.37 4.60 30.49
CA ARG A 199 -31.65 4.00 30.90
C ARG A 199 -32.80 4.64 30.15
N ILE A 200 -33.76 3.81 29.73
CA ILE A 200 -35.05 4.31 29.28
C ILE A 200 -35.83 4.69 30.53
N LEU A 201 -36.12 5.98 30.69
CA LEU A 201 -36.90 6.49 31.81
C LEU A 201 -38.39 6.30 31.56
N GLN A 202 -38.81 6.48 30.31
CA GLN A 202 -40.19 6.31 29.90
C GLN A 202 -40.27 6.00 28.41
N SER A 203 -41.26 5.21 28.01
CA SER A 203 -41.63 4.97 26.61
C SER A 203 -43.13 4.79 26.48
N GLY A 204 -43.73 5.31 25.42
CA GLY A 204 -45.18 5.27 25.22
C GLY A 204 -45.60 5.83 23.87
N ASN A 205 -46.92 6.03 23.70
CA ASN A 205 -47.45 6.72 22.52
C ASN A 205 -47.28 8.23 22.67
N VAL A 206 -47.08 8.96 21.58
CA VAL A 206 -46.87 10.41 21.65
C VAL A 206 -48.11 11.17 22.16
N ASN A 207 -49.31 10.60 22.05
CA ASN A 207 -50.52 11.15 22.68
C ASN A 207 -50.41 11.24 24.22
N GLU A 208 -49.53 10.43 24.83
CA GLU A 208 -49.25 10.42 26.27
C GLU A 208 -48.10 11.39 26.64
N LEU A 209 -47.48 12.05 25.64
CA LEU A 209 -46.33 12.94 25.84
C LEU A 209 -46.72 14.25 26.55
N GLY A 210 -47.92 14.78 26.28
CA GLY A 210 -48.62 15.88 27.00
C GLY A 210 -47.76 16.91 27.75
N ASP A 211 -48.19 17.27 28.96
CA ASP A 211 -47.49 18.19 29.89
C ASP A 211 -46.08 17.69 30.30
N MET A 212 -45.76 16.42 30.06
CA MET A 212 -44.46 15.84 30.35
C MET A 212 -43.37 16.23 29.35
N GLY A 213 -43.74 16.65 28.13
CA GLY A 213 -42.81 17.24 27.17
C GLY A 213 -42.18 18.54 27.66
N LEU A 214 -42.93 19.35 28.43
CA LEU A 214 -42.42 20.57 29.07
C LEU A 214 -41.44 20.24 30.21
N ASN A 215 -41.80 19.30 31.09
CA ASN A 215 -40.90 18.82 32.16
C ASN A 215 -39.61 18.21 31.60
N TYR A 216 -39.66 17.54 30.44
CA TYR A 216 -38.49 17.05 29.72
C TYR A 216 -37.58 18.20 29.26
N TYR A 217 -38.16 19.26 28.70
CA TYR A 217 -37.42 20.43 28.23
C TYR A 217 -36.75 21.16 29.40
N GLU A 218 -37.46 21.32 30.52
CA GLU A 218 -36.92 21.90 31.76
C GLU A 218 -35.78 21.05 32.34
N GLN A 219 -35.93 19.71 32.40
CA GLN A 219 -34.88 18.82 32.87
C GLN A 219 -33.64 18.78 31.95
N CYS A 220 -33.81 18.94 30.64
CA CYS A 220 -32.67 19.06 29.72
C CYS A 220 -31.91 20.38 29.92
N LEU A 221 -32.63 21.48 30.16
CA LEU A 221 -32.04 22.79 30.48
C LEU A 221 -31.30 22.77 31.81
N GLU A 222 -31.79 22.03 32.81
CA GLU A 222 -31.06 21.82 34.07
C GLU A 222 -29.76 21.04 33.90
N ASP A 223 -29.74 20.02 33.03
CA ASP A 223 -28.55 19.21 32.76
C ASP A 223 -27.47 20.00 31.99
N GLU A 224 -27.83 20.86 31.03
CA GLU A 224 -26.87 21.77 30.38
C GLU A 224 -26.24 22.77 31.37
N ARG A 225 -27.01 23.21 32.37
CA ARG A 225 -26.51 24.10 33.44
C ARG A 225 -25.54 23.37 34.37
N ARG A 226 -25.81 22.11 34.73
CA ARG A 226 -24.92 21.29 35.57
C ARG A 226 -23.64 20.85 34.84
N PHE A 227 -23.70 20.60 33.54
CA PHE A 227 -22.50 20.25 32.76
C PHE A 227 -21.50 21.40 32.64
N ARG A 228 -21.97 22.65 32.75
CA ARG A 228 -21.07 23.83 32.81
C ARG A 228 -20.43 24.04 34.19
N SER A 229 -20.91 23.38 35.24
CA SER A 229 -20.41 23.58 36.61
C SER A 229 -19.46 22.48 37.12
N ASP A 230 -19.44 21.30 36.48
CA ASP A 230 -18.63 20.16 36.93
C ASP A 230 -17.48 19.84 35.95
N ASP A 231 -16.28 20.34 36.24
CA ASP A 231 -15.03 19.82 35.66
C ASP A 231 -14.73 18.40 36.21
N PRO A 232 -14.33 17.41 35.39
CA PRO A 232 -14.14 16.05 35.86
C PRO A 232 -12.79 15.85 36.56
N LYS A 233 -12.82 15.44 37.84
CA LYS A 233 -11.66 14.83 38.52
C LYS A 233 -11.45 13.38 38.03
N PRO A 234 -10.19 12.90 37.92
CA PRO A 234 -9.87 11.61 37.34
C PRO A 234 -10.24 10.45 38.28
N PHE A 235 -11.01 9.50 37.77
CA PHE A 235 -11.45 8.30 38.48
C PHE A 235 -10.41 7.17 38.28
N ASN A 236 -9.50 7.01 39.24
CA ASN A 236 -8.55 5.90 39.28
C ASN A 236 -8.85 4.96 40.46
N ASN A 237 -8.49 3.68 40.28
CA ASN A 237 -8.33 2.62 41.30
C ASN A 237 -9.43 1.54 41.45
N LYS A 238 -9.86 0.88 40.35
CA LYS A 238 -10.47 -0.46 40.46
C LYS A 238 -10.08 -1.46 39.34
N ILE A 239 -9.03 -1.17 38.57
CA ILE A 239 -8.57 -2.02 37.46
C ILE A 239 -7.39 -2.87 37.93
N GLU A 240 -7.64 -3.93 38.70
CA GLU A 240 -6.59 -4.95 38.89
C GLU A 240 -7.07 -6.38 39.22
N LYS A 241 -8.38 -6.64 39.35
CA LYS A 241 -8.87 -7.95 39.81
C LYS A 241 -9.73 -8.78 38.86
N LEU A 242 -9.87 -8.42 37.59
CA LEU A 242 -10.72 -9.18 36.64
C LEU A 242 -9.95 -9.64 35.41
N LYS A 243 -8.78 -10.26 35.61
CA LYS A 243 -7.93 -10.76 34.51
C LYS A 243 -8.27 -12.16 34.00
N ASN A 244 -9.05 -12.98 34.70
CA ASN A 244 -9.23 -14.37 34.29
C ASN A 244 -10.71 -14.77 34.34
N VAL A 245 -11.35 -14.89 33.18
CA VAL A 245 -12.10 -16.09 32.73
C VAL A 245 -12.52 -15.81 31.27
N ILE A 246 -11.80 -16.47 30.35
CA ILE A 246 -12.13 -16.55 28.93
C ILE A 246 -13.09 -17.72 28.77
N LEU A 247 -14.27 -17.51 28.18
CA LEU A 247 -15.04 -18.58 27.53
C LEU A 247 -15.93 -17.96 26.44
N ARG A 248 -15.68 -18.39 25.20
CA ARG A 248 -16.42 -17.98 23.99
C ARG A 248 -17.58 -18.95 23.73
N PRO A 249 -18.78 -18.46 23.39
CA PRO A 249 -19.72 -19.22 22.58
C PRO A 249 -19.86 -18.62 21.17
N LYS A 250 -20.23 -19.52 20.24
CA LYS A 250 -20.28 -19.35 18.78
C LYS A 250 -21.18 -18.20 18.33
N LEU A 251 -20.73 -17.50 17.29
CA LEU A 251 -21.48 -16.50 16.54
C LEU A 251 -22.52 -17.20 15.65
N GLU A 252 -23.79 -16.86 15.83
CA GLU A 252 -24.83 -17.06 14.80
C GLU A 252 -25.10 -15.70 14.16
N PHE A 253 -24.61 -15.53 12.93
CA PHE A 253 -25.03 -14.44 12.06
C PHE A 253 -26.44 -14.77 11.58
N LEU A 254 -27.39 -13.86 11.80
CA LEU A 254 -28.68 -13.90 11.10
C LEU A 254 -28.40 -13.83 9.60
N ASP A 255 -28.72 -14.91 8.89
CA ASP A 255 -28.69 -15.03 7.44
C ASP A 255 -29.66 -14.00 6.82
N ARG A 256 -29.16 -12.79 6.59
CA ARG A 256 -29.81 -11.81 5.72
C ARG A 256 -29.77 -12.35 4.30
N ASN A 257 -30.86 -12.20 3.53
CA ASN A 257 -30.89 -12.56 2.11
C ASN A 257 -29.64 -12.01 1.42
N PRO A 258 -28.65 -12.85 1.09
CA PRO A 258 -27.35 -12.36 0.69
C PRO A 258 -27.51 -11.64 -0.63
N CYS A 259 -27.06 -10.38 -0.69
CA CYS A 259 -26.92 -9.72 -1.98
C CYS A 259 -26.09 -10.64 -2.89
N ASN A 260 -26.61 -10.94 -4.08
CA ASN A 260 -25.97 -11.87 -5.00
C ASN A 260 -24.51 -11.44 -5.19
N SER A 261 -23.57 -12.35 -4.93
CA SER A 261 -22.13 -12.05 -4.91
C SER A 261 -21.65 -11.34 -6.17
N ARG A 262 -22.24 -11.67 -7.34
CA ARG A 262 -21.91 -11.05 -8.62
C ARG A 262 -22.38 -9.59 -8.69
N ARG A 263 -23.57 -9.28 -8.17
CA ARG A 263 -24.11 -7.92 -8.16
C ARG A 263 -23.37 -7.06 -7.16
N ALA A 264 -23.16 -7.57 -5.94
CA ALA A 264 -22.36 -6.91 -4.92
C ALA A 264 -20.97 -6.55 -5.44
N PHE A 265 -20.32 -7.48 -6.14
CA PHE A 265 -19.05 -7.21 -6.82
C PHE A 265 -19.19 -6.13 -7.90
N SER A 266 -20.17 -6.24 -8.80
CA SER A 266 -20.37 -5.28 -9.88
C SER A 266 -20.66 -3.86 -9.38
N SER A 267 -21.45 -3.71 -8.30
CA SER A 267 -21.72 -2.41 -7.69
C SER A 267 -20.46 -1.81 -7.05
N MET A 268 -19.65 -2.62 -6.37
CA MET A 268 -18.40 -2.14 -5.77
C MET A 268 -17.35 -1.79 -6.84
N PHE A 269 -17.28 -2.57 -7.91
CA PHE A 269 -16.42 -2.29 -9.05
C PHE A 269 -16.81 -0.97 -9.73
N TYR A 270 -18.11 -0.75 -9.97
CA TYR A 270 -18.64 0.53 -10.47
C TYR A 270 -18.26 1.71 -9.57
N LYS A 271 -18.42 1.55 -8.25
CA LYS A 271 -18.07 2.55 -7.25
C LYS A 271 -16.60 2.96 -7.37
N ASN A 272 -15.70 1.98 -7.32
CA ASN A 272 -14.26 2.19 -7.36
C ASN A 272 -13.81 2.81 -8.70
N LEU A 273 -14.43 2.44 -9.82
CA LEU A 273 -14.14 3.03 -11.13
C LEU A 273 -14.53 4.52 -11.22
N ILE A 274 -15.66 4.91 -10.64
CA ILE A 274 -16.08 6.33 -10.61
C ILE A 274 -15.09 7.15 -9.80
N VAL A 275 -14.73 6.67 -8.61
CA VAL A 275 -13.73 7.32 -7.74
C VAL A 275 -12.44 7.53 -8.53
N LEU A 276 -11.95 6.46 -9.18
CA LEU A 276 -10.73 6.52 -9.99
C LEU A 276 -10.82 7.56 -11.12
N LYS A 277 -11.92 7.57 -11.86
CA LYS A 277 -12.14 8.50 -12.99
C LYS A 277 -12.26 9.96 -12.56
N ARG A 278 -12.82 10.22 -11.37
CA ARG A 278 -13.01 11.58 -10.83
C ARG A 278 -11.73 12.15 -10.23
N HIS A 279 -10.85 11.29 -9.69
CA HIS A 279 -9.55 11.65 -9.12
C HIS A 279 -8.45 11.93 -10.18
N LYS A 280 -8.74 12.73 -11.21
CA LYS A 280 -7.82 12.96 -12.34
C LYS A 280 -6.46 13.54 -11.92
N LEU A 281 -6.47 14.54 -11.03
CA LEU A 281 -5.24 15.18 -10.56
C LEU A 281 -4.35 14.20 -9.80
N PHE A 282 -4.96 13.42 -8.90
CA PHE A 282 -4.26 12.40 -8.13
C PHE A 282 -3.70 11.30 -9.06
N MET A 283 -4.48 10.85 -10.04
CA MET A 283 -4.03 9.87 -11.04
C MET A 283 -2.88 10.37 -11.91
N MET A 284 -2.90 11.65 -12.30
CA MET A 284 -1.77 12.25 -13.01
C MET A 284 -0.51 12.29 -12.15
N PHE A 285 -0.63 12.72 -10.89
CA PHE A 285 0.49 12.73 -9.96
C PHE A 285 1.06 11.33 -9.73
N GLN A 286 0.19 10.34 -9.52
CA GLN A 286 0.57 8.93 -9.37
C GLN A 286 1.27 8.37 -10.60
N ALA A 287 0.87 8.75 -11.82
CA ALA A 287 1.56 8.30 -13.04
C ALA A 287 2.96 8.93 -13.22
N ILE A 288 3.12 10.19 -12.81
CA ILE A 288 4.39 10.94 -12.96
C ILE A 288 5.41 10.55 -11.89
N LEU A 289 4.96 10.30 -10.66
CA LEU A 289 5.86 10.12 -9.51
C LEU A 289 6.83 8.93 -9.64
N PRO A 290 6.44 7.73 -10.10
CA PRO A 290 7.37 6.61 -10.34
C PRO A 290 8.42 6.94 -11.41
N LEU A 291 8.01 7.62 -12.49
CA LEU A 291 8.94 8.04 -13.54
C LEU A 291 9.94 9.07 -13.02
N LEU A 292 9.45 10.07 -12.29
CA LEU A 292 10.28 11.14 -11.72
C LEU A 292 11.27 10.57 -10.70
N THR A 293 10.85 9.64 -9.83
CA THR A 293 11.74 9.02 -8.84
C THR A 293 12.82 8.16 -9.50
N VAL A 294 12.47 7.34 -10.50
CA VAL A 294 13.46 6.56 -11.25
C VAL A 294 14.40 7.48 -12.03
N PHE A 295 13.88 8.53 -12.67
CA PHE A 295 14.68 9.50 -13.41
C PHE A 295 15.67 10.25 -12.51
N ILE A 296 15.22 10.81 -11.39
CA ILE A 296 16.09 11.47 -10.41
C ILE A 296 17.14 10.49 -9.89
N PHE A 297 16.76 9.24 -9.62
CA PHE A 297 17.69 8.21 -9.19
C PHE A 297 18.79 7.95 -10.22
N THR A 298 18.45 7.84 -11.51
CA THR A 298 19.44 7.69 -12.59
C THR A 298 20.32 8.92 -12.80
N LEU A 299 19.86 10.11 -12.43
CA LEU A 299 20.69 11.32 -12.42
C LEU A 299 21.60 11.38 -11.19
N SER A 300 21.14 10.82 -10.07
CA SER A 300 21.82 10.94 -8.77
C SER A 300 22.86 9.84 -8.53
N ILE A 301 22.65 8.65 -9.09
CA ILE A 301 23.61 7.55 -8.95
C ILE A 301 24.63 7.60 -10.08
N GLY A 302 25.90 7.55 -9.67
CA GLY A 302 27.05 7.75 -10.53
C GLY A 302 27.06 6.75 -11.69
N ARG A 303 27.21 7.30 -12.89
CA ARG A 303 27.77 6.60 -14.05
C ARG A 303 29.22 6.21 -13.74
N SER A 304 29.83 5.37 -14.57
CA SER A 304 31.26 5.04 -14.47
C SER A 304 32.11 6.29 -14.20
N LEU A 305 32.96 6.23 -13.17
CA LEU A 305 33.82 7.35 -12.80
C LEU A 305 34.71 7.68 -14.01
N LYS A 306 34.78 8.95 -14.39
CA LYS A 306 35.65 9.40 -15.47
C LYS A 306 36.88 10.07 -14.88
N ASP A 307 38.01 9.91 -15.56
CA ASP A 307 39.26 10.59 -15.23
C ASP A 307 39.86 10.17 -13.87
N ILE A 308 39.80 8.87 -13.54
CA ILE A 308 40.50 8.38 -12.35
C ILE A 308 42.00 8.45 -12.62
N HIS A 309 42.70 9.28 -11.83
CA HIS A 309 44.15 9.42 -11.89
C HIS A 309 44.82 8.21 -11.24
N ILE A 310 45.57 7.46 -12.06
CA ILE A 310 46.34 6.30 -11.61
C ILE A 310 47.83 6.53 -11.85
N THR A 311 48.65 6.05 -10.91
CA THR A 311 50.11 6.01 -11.03
C THR A 311 50.53 4.62 -11.46
N VAL A 312 51.37 4.52 -12.49
CA VAL A 312 51.94 3.24 -12.91
C VAL A 312 53.42 3.21 -12.55
N LEU A 313 53.80 2.18 -11.79
CA LEU A 313 55.18 1.83 -11.47
C LEU A 313 55.58 0.65 -12.35
N ASN A 314 56.30 0.94 -13.43
CA ASN A 314 56.81 -0.09 -14.34
C ASN A 314 58.29 -0.36 -14.06
N GLU A 315 58.60 -1.43 -13.32
CA GLU A 315 59.98 -1.88 -13.10
C GLU A 315 60.42 -2.92 -14.14
N ASP A 316 59.47 -3.47 -14.90
CA ASP A 316 59.68 -4.45 -15.95
C ASP A 316 60.40 -3.85 -17.16
N GLN A 317 59.98 -2.64 -17.59
CA GLN A 317 60.62 -1.93 -18.68
C GLN A 317 60.78 -0.43 -18.42
N SER A 318 61.91 0.14 -18.85
CA SER A 318 62.32 1.50 -18.49
C SER A 318 61.66 2.61 -19.30
N ASP A 319 61.14 2.33 -20.51
CA ASP A 319 60.48 3.31 -21.40
C ASP A 319 59.44 2.64 -22.32
N CYS A 320 58.15 2.94 -22.12
CA CYS A 320 57.05 2.49 -22.99
C CYS A 320 56.78 3.45 -24.17
N SER A 321 57.61 4.48 -24.38
CA SER A 321 57.43 5.54 -25.39
C SER A 321 57.80 5.14 -26.82
N LYS A 322 58.37 3.95 -27.04
CA LYS A 322 58.65 3.39 -28.38
C LYS A 322 57.39 2.68 -28.91
N GLN A 323 56.43 3.47 -29.39
CA GLN A 323 55.01 3.11 -29.59
C GLN A 323 54.66 2.13 -30.72
N ASN A 324 55.58 1.51 -31.46
CA ASN A 324 55.21 0.62 -32.58
C ASN A 324 56.09 -0.63 -32.65
N VAL A 325 55.97 -1.52 -31.66
CA VAL A 325 56.52 -2.88 -31.76
C VAL A 325 55.34 -3.86 -31.77
N ASN A 326 55.11 -4.50 -32.92
CA ASN A 326 54.14 -5.58 -33.08
C ASN A 326 54.43 -6.69 -32.07
N PHE A 327 53.43 -7.50 -31.69
CA PHE A 327 53.73 -8.68 -30.89
C PHE A 327 54.75 -9.56 -31.63
N ILE A 328 55.74 -10.08 -30.91
CA ILE A 328 56.68 -11.05 -31.46
C ILE A 328 55.94 -12.39 -31.47
N CYS A 329 55.46 -12.79 -32.65
CA CYS A 329 54.68 -13.99 -32.81
C CYS A 329 55.60 -15.21 -32.94
N PRO A 330 55.33 -16.32 -32.22
CA PRO A 330 56.18 -17.49 -32.26
C PRO A 330 56.00 -18.27 -33.56
N ASP A 331 57.11 -18.68 -34.18
CA ASP A 331 57.10 -19.79 -35.15
C ASP A 331 56.79 -21.09 -34.40
N ILE A 332 55.92 -21.93 -34.96
CA ILE A 332 55.42 -23.19 -34.35
C ILE A 332 56.56 -24.14 -33.89
N ALA A 333 57.77 -24.00 -34.44
CA ALA A 333 58.96 -24.76 -34.07
C ALA A 333 59.67 -24.30 -32.76
N SER A 334 59.34 -23.12 -32.24
CA SER A 334 60.01 -22.49 -31.07
C SER A 334 59.36 -22.75 -29.71
N ILE A 335 58.19 -23.41 -29.70
CA ILE A 335 57.37 -23.67 -28.50
C ILE A 335 58.05 -24.60 -27.48
N ILE A 336 59.19 -25.22 -27.82
CA ILE A 336 59.87 -26.25 -27.01
C ILE A 336 61.12 -25.72 -26.28
N SER A 337 61.53 -24.46 -26.49
CA SER A 337 62.70 -23.89 -25.78
C SER A 337 62.30 -23.04 -24.56
N PRO A 338 62.95 -23.19 -23.38
CA PRO A 338 62.53 -22.52 -22.14
C PRO A 338 63.01 -21.06 -21.98
N ASN A 339 63.70 -20.47 -22.98
CA ASN A 339 64.34 -19.15 -22.85
C ASN A 339 64.06 -18.23 -24.05
N LEU A 340 62.79 -18.09 -24.48
CA LEU A 340 62.41 -17.06 -25.45
C LEU A 340 61.35 -16.12 -24.89
N ASP A 341 61.56 -14.81 -25.08
CA ASP A 341 60.74 -13.70 -24.58
C ASP A 341 59.38 -13.62 -25.31
N PHE A 342 58.49 -14.59 -25.08
CA PHE A 342 57.19 -14.71 -25.76
C PHE A 342 56.27 -13.49 -25.59
N PHE A 343 56.39 -12.78 -24.46
CA PHE A 343 55.53 -11.65 -24.09
C PHE A 343 56.32 -10.35 -23.88
N ALA A 344 57.42 -10.18 -24.61
CA ALA A 344 58.18 -8.93 -24.62
C ALA A 344 57.26 -7.72 -24.81
N TYR A 345 57.39 -6.70 -23.97
CA TYR A 345 56.58 -5.46 -23.98
C TYR A 345 55.09 -5.62 -23.59
N SER A 346 54.66 -6.74 -23.01
CA SER A 346 53.27 -6.94 -22.58
C SER A 346 52.84 -5.94 -21.50
N SER A 347 53.72 -5.56 -20.57
CA SER A 347 53.46 -4.51 -19.58
C SER A 347 53.09 -3.17 -20.23
N CYS A 348 53.83 -2.72 -21.25
CA CYS A 348 53.55 -1.48 -21.97
C CYS A 348 52.24 -1.53 -22.76
N LYS A 349 51.88 -2.66 -23.37
CA LYS A 349 50.60 -2.81 -24.09
C LYS A 349 49.38 -2.84 -23.16
N ILE A 350 49.53 -3.43 -21.97
CA ILE A 350 48.50 -3.38 -20.92
C ILE A 350 48.30 -1.93 -20.47
N ILE A 351 49.40 -1.20 -20.25
CA ILE A 351 49.40 0.23 -19.91
C ILE A 351 48.69 1.06 -20.99
N ASP A 352 48.98 0.84 -22.28
CA ASP A 352 48.30 1.56 -23.36
C ASP A 352 46.80 1.25 -23.39
N ASN A 353 46.41 -0.03 -23.25
CA ASN A 353 44.99 -0.41 -23.21
C ASN A 353 44.26 0.10 -21.96
N LEU A 354 44.97 0.37 -20.85
CA LEU A 354 44.42 1.05 -19.67
C LEU A 354 44.10 2.53 -19.95
N THR A 355 44.96 3.24 -20.71
CA THR A 355 44.74 4.67 -21.05
C THR A 355 43.55 4.90 -21.99
N LEU A 356 43.20 3.89 -22.81
CA LEU A 356 42.06 3.97 -23.73
C LEU A 356 40.70 3.93 -23.02
N LYS A 357 40.66 3.66 -21.72
CA LYS A 357 39.44 3.53 -20.91
C LYS A 357 39.25 4.69 -19.95
N SER A 358 38.24 4.61 -19.08
CA SER A 358 37.88 5.61 -18.06
C SER A 358 39.01 6.01 -17.06
N LEU A 359 40.20 5.40 -17.17
CA LEU A 359 41.38 5.65 -16.35
C LEU A 359 42.37 6.55 -17.09
N LYS A 360 42.81 7.63 -16.43
CA LYS A 360 43.89 8.48 -16.94
C LYS A 360 45.18 8.17 -16.21
N ILE A 361 46.16 7.66 -16.94
CA ILE A 361 47.52 7.52 -16.42
C ILE A 361 48.13 8.93 -16.41
N GLN A 362 48.45 9.42 -15.21
CA GLN A 362 49.01 10.77 -15.07
C GLN A 362 50.54 10.75 -14.98
N PHE A 363 51.12 9.70 -14.37
CA PHE A 363 52.55 9.62 -14.11
C PHE A 363 53.10 8.19 -14.25
N HIS A 364 54.27 8.09 -14.89
CA HIS A 364 55.12 6.91 -14.88
C HIS A 364 56.24 7.12 -13.86
N GLU A 365 56.16 6.43 -12.73
CA GLU A 365 57.16 6.54 -11.66
C GLU A 365 58.11 5.34 -11.72
N LYS A 366 59.38 5.56 -11.38
CA LYS A 366 60.43 4.51 -11.35
C LYS A 366 60.71 3.97 -9.95
N THR A 367 60.18 4.62 -8.91
CA THR A 367 60.43 4.25 -7.51
C THR A 367 59.12 4.17 -6.71
N MET A 368 59.03 3.17 -5.85
CA MET A 368 57.85 2.94 -5.00
C MET A 368 57.61 4.07 -3.99
N SER A 369 58.65 4.77 -3.53
CA SER A 369 58.54 5.89 -2.60
C SER A 369 57.82 7.10 -3.21
N ASN A 370 58.16 7.45 -4.46
CA ASN A 370 57.50 8.54 -5.16
C ASN A 370 56.04 8.21 -5.45
N ALA A 371 55.78 6.98 -5.90
CA ALA A 371 54.43 6.50 -6.15
C ALA A 371 53.54 6.59 -4.89
N LYS A 372 54.07 6.18 -3.72
CA LYS A 372 53.35 6.29 -2.43
C LYS A 372 53.11 7.73 -1.98
N ASN A 373 54.07 8.63 -2.19
CA ASN A 373 53.90 10.05 -1.87
C ASN A 373 52.79 10.69 -2.71
N ARG A 374 52.61 10.28 -3.96
CA ARG A 374 51.51 10.76 -4.83
C ARG A 374 50.13 10.35 -4.30
N ILE A 375 49.98 9.11 -3.82
CA ILE A 375 48.74 8.68 -3.14
C ILE A 375 48.52 9.51 -1.88
N MET A 376 49.56 9.70 -1.04
CA MET A 376 49.43 10.46 0.20
C MET A 376 49.07 11.93 -0.03
N ASN A 377 49.50 12.51 -1.16
CA ASN A 377 49.15 13.87 -1.56
C ASN A 377 47.78 13.98 -2.26
N GLY A 378 47.07 12.86 -2.47
CA GLY A 378 45.77 12.82 -3.15
C GLY A 378 45.85 13.04 -4.66
N GLU A 379 47.02 12.91 -5.26
CA GLU A 379 47.24 13.14 -6.70
C GLU A 379 46.94 11.89 -7.55
N SER A 380 46.91 10.70 -6.93
CA SER A 380 46.50 9.46 -7.57
C SER A 380 45.74 8.54 -6.60
N VAL A 381 44.83 7.73 -7.13
CA VAL A 381 43.95 6.85 -6.33
C VAL A 381 44.46 5.40 -6.28
N ALA A 382 45.33 5.04 -7.22
CA ALA A 382 45.83 3.69 -7.38
C ALA A 382 47.29 3.68 -7.87
N ILE A 383 48.07 2.73 -7.37
CA ILE A 383 49.37 2.33 -7.93
C ILE A 383 49.23 0.94 -8.54
N ILE A 384 49.55 0.84 -9.83
CA ILE A 384 49.73 -0.44 -10.52
C ILE A 384 51.24 -0.68 -10.66
N HIS A 385 51.73 -1.72 -10.01
CA HIS A 385 53.14 -2.12 -9.99
C HIS A 385 53.36 -3.36 -10.85
N PHE A 386 54.16 -3.18 -11.91
CA PHE A 386 54.68 -4.25 -12.74
C PHE A 386 56.10 -4.60 -12.24
N PRO A 387 56.31 -5.79 -11.62
CA PRO A 387 57.62 -6.20 -11.13
C PRO A 387 58.58 -6.54 -12.29
N LYS A 388 59.89 -6.55 -12.01
CA LYS A 388 60.91 -6.97 -12.98
C LYS A 388 60.67 -8.41 -13.49
N GLY A 389 60.72 -8.61 -14.80
CA GLY A 389 60.52 -9.92 -15.44
C GLY A 389 59.05 -10.32 -15.60
N PHE A 390 58.13 -9.36 -15.45
CA PHE A 390 56.69 -9.58 -15.65
C PHE A 390 56.39 -9.97 -17.09
N SER A 391 56.99 -9.28 -18.06
CA SER A 391 56.81 -9.58 -19.49
C SER A 391 57.43 -10.91 -19.93
N GLU A 392 58.41 -11.44 -19.21
CA GLU A 392 59.07 -12.71 -19.57
C GLU A 392 58.23 -13.92 -19.15
N SER A 393 57.47 -13.79 -18.07
CA SER A 393 56.85 -14.93 -17.40
C SER A 393 55.32 -14.88 -17.33
N LEU A 394 54.69 -13.70 -17.42
CA LEU A 394 53.25 -13.41 -17.19
C LEU A 394 52.60 -14.06 -15.95
N THR A 395 53.38 -14.79 -15.15
CA THR A 395 52.98 -15.55 -13.97
C THR A 395 53.33 -14.81 -12.69
N LEU A 396 54.15 -13.74 -12.79
CA LEU A 396 54.42 -12.85 -11.68
C LEU A 396 53.16 -12.05 -11.30
N LYS A 397 52.87 -12.00 -10.00
CA LYS A 397 51.71 -11.27 -9.47
C LYS A 397 51.87 -9.77 -9.69
N LEU A 398 50.87 -9.15 -10.31
CA LEU A 398 50.73 -7.69 -10.36
C LEU A 398 50.55 -7.14 -8.93
N GLY A 399 51.36 -6.14 -8.58
CA GLY A 399 51.20 -5.42 -7.33
C GLY A 399 50.17 -4.31 -7.52
N ILE A 400 49.06 -4.34 -6.79
CA ILE A 400 48.05 -3.27 -6.85
C ILE A 400 47.88 -2.69 -5.45
N ILE A 401 48.16 -1.39 -5.31
CA ILE A 401 47.93 -0.64 -4.07
C ILE A 401 46.88 0.41 -4.36
N LEU A 402 45.78 0.35 -3.62
CA LEU A 402 44.63 1.22 -3.83
C LEU A 402 44.33 1.98 -2.56
N ASP A 403 43.85 3.21 -2.74
CA ASP A 403 43.11 3.87 -1.67
C ASP A 403 41.76 3.16 -1.49
N THR A 404 41.61 2.45 -0.36
CA THR A 404 40.40 1.68 -0.03
C THR A 404 39.29 2.52 0.60
N THR A 405 39.48 3.83 0.75
CA THR A 405 38.44 4.72 1.30
C THR A 405 37.17 4.71 0.46
N ASN A 406 37.28 4.50 -0.86
CA ASN A 406 36.13 4.38 -1.76
C ASN A 406 36.15 3.05 -2.52
N LYS A 407 35.35 2.09 -2.04
CA LYS A 407 35.22 0.75 -2.64
C LYS A 407 34.76 0.76 -4.11
N LEU A 408 33.98 1.77 -4.53
CA LEU A 408 33.54 1.88 -5.94
C LEU A 408 34.72 2.17 -6.88
N VAL A 409 35.69 2.98 -6.42
CA VAL A 409 36.91 3.26 -7.19
C VAL A 409 37.76 2.00 -7.31
N VAL A 410 37.90 1.28 -6.19
CA VAL A 410 38.61 -0.01 -6.14
C VAL A 410 38.04 -0.99 -7.16
N ASP A 411 36.73 -1.23 -7.12
CA ASP A 411 36.05 -2.18 -8.01
C ASP A 411 36.19 -1.76 -9.49
N GLN A 412 36.11 -0.46 -9.79
CA GLN A 412 36.28 0.05 -11.16
C GLN A 412 37.71 -0.09 -11.71
N VAL A 413 38.73 0.14 -10.87
CA VAL A 413 40.14 -0.05 -11.26
C VAL A 413 40.42 -1.52 -11.56
N TYR A 414 39.93 -2.44 -10.72
CA TYR A 414 40.04 -3.88 -10.97
C TYR A 414 39.35 -4.30 -12.26
N SER A 415 38.09 -3.88 -12.48
CA SER A 415 37.35 -4.19 -13.71
C SER A 415 38.08 -3.68 -14.96
N SER A 416 38.61 -2.45 -14.91
CA SER A 416 39.32 -1.84 -16.03
C SER A 416 40.63 -2.57 -16.35
N LEU A 417 41.35 -3.01 -15.31
CA LEU A 417 42.59 -3.79 -15.45
C LEU A 417 42.33 -5.18 -16.02
N HIS A 418 41.29 -5.87 -15.55
CA HIS A 418 40.90 -7.17 -16.09
C HIS A 418 40.58 -7.09 -17.58
N GLN A 419 39.78 -6.12 -17.99
CA GLN A 419 39.45 -5.96 -19.40
C GLN A 419 40.66 -5.50 -20.24
N ALA A 420 41.58 -4.71 -19.69
CA ALA A 420 42.81 -4.33 -20.39
C ALA A 420 43.69 -5.56 -20.67
N LEU A 421 43.77 -6.50 -19.72
CA LEU A 421 44.44 -7.78 -19.91
C LEU A 421 43.75 -8.61 -21.00
N GLU A 422 42.43 -8.76 -20.94
CA GLU A 422 41.65 -9.53 -21.94
C GLU A 422 41.84 -8.98 -23.36
N ILE A 423 41.73 -7.66 -23.55
CA ILE A 423 41.96 -7.02 -24.86
C ILE A 423 43.40 -7.23 -25.33
N THR A 424 44.38 -7.19 -24.41
CA THR A 424 45.79 -7.40 -24.77
C THR A 424 46.02 -8.83 -25.25
N ILE A 425 45.41 -9.81 -24.58
CA ILE A 425 45.46 -11.23 -24.95
C ILE A 425 44.75 -11.46 -26.29
N ASP A 426 43.55 -10.92 -26.47
CA ASP A 426 42.80 -11.02 -27.74
C ASP A 426 43.56 -10.39 -28.91
N LYS A 427 44.21 -9.23 -28.70
CA LYS A 427 45.07 -8.60 -29.72
C LYS A 427 46.29 -9.46 -30.04
N PHE A 428 46.92 -10.07 -29.03
CA PHE A 428 48.04 -11.00 -29.24
C PHE A 428 47.63 -12.19 -30.11
N PHE A 429 46.51 -12.85 -29.78
CA PHE A 429 46.01 -13.98 -30.58
C PHE A 429 45.67 -13.59 -32.02
N LYS A 430 45.10 -12.40 -32.23
CA LYS A 430 44.77 -11.87 -33.56
C LYS A 430 46.01 -11.50 -34.37
N GLU A 431 47.00 -10.84 -33.76
CA GLU A 431 48.26 -10.47 -34.45
C GLU A 431 49.10 -11.70 -34.81
N CYS A 432 49.00 -12.79 -34.04
CA CYS A 432 49.78 -14.00 -34.25
C CYS A 432 49.06 -15.13 -35.01
N GLU A 433 47.83 -14.90 -35.49
CA GLU A 433 47.01 -15.88 -36.24
C GLU A 433 46.83 -17.24 -35.53
N ILE A 434 46.88 -17.26 -34.19
CA ILE A 434 46.73 -18.48 -33.40
C ILE A 434 45.24 -18.76 -33.19
N SER A 435 44.75 -19.89 -33.72
CA SER A 435 43.34 -20.32 -33.69
C SER A 435 42.89 -20.95 -32.36
N LEU A 436 43.26 -20.35 -31.23
CA LEU A 436 42.79 -20.76 -29.90
C LEU A 436 41.73 -19.77 -29.39
N ASN A 437 40.60 -20.28 -28.92
CA ASN A 437 39.62 -19.46 -28.21
C ASN A 437 40.28 -18.85 -26.97
N SER A 438 40.26 -17.52 -26.87
CA SER A 438 40.86 -16.74 -25.79
C SER A 438 40.35 -17.09 -24.38
N SER A 439 39.25 -17.83 -24.28
CA SER A 439 38.70 -18.39 -23.05
C SER A 439 39.49 -19.57 -22.45
N SER A 440 40.44 -20.15 -23.19
CA SER A 440 41.17 -21.37 -22.76
C SER A 440 42.47 -21.09 -21.98
N ILE A 441 43.01 -19.86 -22.06
CA ILE A 441 44.12 -19.44 -21.19
C ILE A 441 43.52 -18.79 -19.95
N LEU A 442 43.12 -19.63 -18.98
CA LEU A 442 42.98 -19.17 -17.60
C LEU A 442 44.39 -18.88 -17.08
N MET A 443 44.85 -17.64 -17.25
CA MET A 443 45.87 -17.13 -16.34
C MET A 443 45.29 -17.27 -14.94
N ASN A 444 45.98 -18.04 -14.10
CA ASN A 444 45.66 -18.30 -12.70
C ASN A 444 45.94 -17.05 -11.86
N ILE A 445 45.39 -15.91 -12.29
CA ILE A 445 45.34 -14.71 -11.49
C ILE A 445 44.03 -14.85 -10.74
N ASP A 446 44.12 -15.29 -9.47
CA ASP A 446 42.98 -15.38 -8.56
C ASP A 446 42.35 -13.99 -8.39
N PHE A 447 41.45 -13.64 -9.31
CA PHE A 447 40.46 -12.60 -9.14
C PHE A 447 39.13 -13.32 -9.05
N SER A 448 38.74 -13.67 -7.82
CA SER A 448 37.46 -14.28 -7.54
C SER A 448 36.33 -13.28 -7.76
N THR A 449 35.88 -13.12 -8.99
CA THR A 449 34.50 -12.74 -9.32
C THR A 449 34.23 -13.04 -10.78
N ASP A 450 33.42 -14.08 -11.01
CA ASP A 450 32.74 -14.30 -12.27
C ASP A 450 32.00 -13.05 -12.74
N GLU A 451 31.97 -12.90 -14.07
CA GLU A 451 31.14 -12.01 -14.90
C GLU A 451 31.77 -10.70 -15.37
N LYS A 452 32.08 -10.76 -16.67
CA LYS A 452 32.56 -9.73 -17.60
C LYS A 452 31.51 -8.64 -17.83
N GLU A 453 31.98 -7.56 -18.46
CA GLU A 453 31.26 -6.38 -19.00
C GLU A 453 31.20 -5.14 -18.09
N ASP A 454 31.29 -3.96 -18.73
CA ASP A 454 31.39 -2.64 -18.10
C ASP A 454 30.33 -2.43 -17.02
N TYR A 455 30.74 -2.50 -15.75
CA TYR A 455 29.83 -2.39 -14.61
C TYR A 455 29.39 -0.92 -14.42
N ASP A 456 28.40 -0.47 -15.19
CA ASP A 456 27.68 0.76 -14.86
C ASP A 456 26.77 0.46 -13.67
N LEU A 457 27.11 1.03 -12.50
CA LEU A 457 26.37 0.91 -11.25
C LEU A 457 24.88 1.24 -11.45
N THR A 458 24.60 2.19 -12.35
CA THR A 458 23.25 2.61 -12.73
C THR A 458 22.44 1.46 -13.30
N ASN A 459 23.01 0.69 -14.23
CA ASN A 459 22.33 -0.41 -14.93
C ASN A 459 22.01 -1.58 -13.99
N GLY A 460 22.81 -1.75 -12.94
CA GLY A 460 22.61 -2.81 -11.94
C GLY A 460 21.65 -2.46 -10.81
N MET A 461 21.64 -1.20 -10.37
CA MET A 461 20.80 -0.75 -9.25
C MET A 461 19.40 -0.34 -9.68
N MET A 462 19.25 0.31 -10.82
CA MET A 462 17.98 0.86 -11.30
C MET A 462 16.84 -0.17 -11.39
N PRO A 463 16.99 -1.40 -11.92
CA PRO A 463 15.87 -2.34 -11.97
C PRO A 463 15.40 -2.81 -10.59
N VAL A 464 16.33 -2.98 -9.66
CA VAL A 464 16.02 -3.34 -8.26
C VAL A 464 15.29 -2.17 -7.58
N MET A 465 15.72 -0.94 -7.84
CA MET A 465 15.08 0.28 -7.36
C MET A 465 13.67 0.44 -7.92
N ALA A 466 13.48 0.26 -9.23
CA ALA A 466 12.17 0.30 -9.87
C ALA A 466 11.21 -0.74 -9.26
N ASN A 467 11.69 -1.96 -8.99
CA ASN A 467 10.92 -2.99 -8.29
C ASN A 467 10.43 -2.53 -6.91
N ALA A 468 11.33 -1.92 -6.11
CA ALA A 468 11.01 -1.42 -4.79
C ALA A 468 10.03 -0.24 -4.81
N ILE A 469 10.18 0.68 -5.76
CA ILE A 469 9.28 1.83 -5.95
C ILE A 469 7.88 1.35 -6.35
N LEU A 470 7.77 0.41 -7.30
CA LEU A 470 6.48 -0.15 -7.73
C LEU A 470 5.75 -0.85 -6.58
N TYR A 471 6.48 -1.63 -5.79
CA TYR A 471 5.95 -2.23 -4.55
C TYR A 471 5.40 -1.16 -3.59
N PHE A 472 6.19 -0.12 -3.32
CA PHE A 472 5.83 0.95 -2.39
C PHE A 472 4.61 1.75 -2.86
N MET A 473 4.57 2.14 -4.13
CA MET A 473 3.47 2.91 -4.70
C MET A 473 2.17 2.11 -4.68
N ALA A 474 2.24 0.82 -5.02
CA ALA A 474 1.09 -0.08 -4.96
C ALA A 474 0.56 -0.21 -3.52
N PHE A 475 1.46 -0.35 -2.54
CA PHE A 475 1.10 -0.34 -1.12
C PHE A 475 0.43 0.97 -0.70
N ALA A 476 1.06 2.12 -0.97
CA ALA A 476 0.63 3.41 -0.47
C ALA A 476 -0.73 3.82 -1.03
N LEU A 477 -0.94 3.61 -2.33
CA LEU A 477 -2.21 3.88 -3.00
C LEU A 477 -3.36 3.06 -2.39
N THR A 478 -3.12 1.77 -2.19
CA THR A 478 -4.14 0.87 -1.65
C THR A 478 -4.45 1.17 -0.20
N ALA A 479 -3.42 1.35 0.62
CA ALA A 479 -3.55 1.68 2.03
C ALA A 479 -4.35 2.97 2.24
N ASP A 480 -4.05 4.02 1.47
CA ASP A 480 -4.70 5.33 1.57
C ASP A 480 -6.19 5.28 1.24
N LEU A 481 -6.54 4.62 0.12
CA LEU A 481 -7.93 4.49 -0.31
C LEU A 481 -8.75 3.66 0.68
N THR A 482 -8.23 2.51 1.15
CA THR A 482 -8.97 1.68 2.12
C THR A 482 -9.09 2.35 3.48
N ALA A 483 -8.03 3.01 3.96
CA ALA A 483 -8.07 3.73 5.22
C ALA A 483 -9.05 4.91 5.18
N GLY A 484 -9.08 5.66 4.06
CA GLY A 484 -10.04 6.75 3.86
C GLY A 484 -11.50 6.27 3.84
N GLU A 485 -11.80 5.12 3.21
CA GLU A 485 -13.15 4.55 3.24
C GLU A 485 -13.56 4.08 4.64
N LYS A 486 -12.61 3.56 5.42
CA LYS A 486 -12.83 3.15 6.81
C LYS A 486 -13.13 4.35 7.70
N GLU A 487 -12.31 5.39 7.64
CA GLU A 487 -12.46 6.62 8.42
C GLU A 487 -13.79 7.34 8.11
N ALA A 488 -14.21 7.32 6.84
CA ALA A 488 -15.50 7.86 6.42
C ALA A 488 -16.72 7.00 6.85
N GLY A 489 -16.52 5.84 7.49
CA GLY A 489 -17.59 4.93 7.95
C GLY A 489 -18.35 4.23 6.81
N LEU A 490 -17.81 4.25 5.58
CA LEU A 490 -18.46 3.70 4.40
C LEU A 490 -18.45 2.17 4.40
N LEU A 491 -17.36 1.56 4.86
CA LEU A 491 -17.22 0.10 4.95
C LEU A 491 -18.29 -0.52 5.86
N VAL A 492 -18.57 0.10 7.01
CA VAL A 492 -19.63 -0.33 7.94
C VAL A 492 -20.99 -0.27 7.26
N ARG A 493 -21.30 0.89 6.65
CA ARG A 493 -22.60 1.11 5.99
C ARG A 493 -22.85 0.10 4.88
N ILE A 494 -21.84 -0.17 4.04
CA ILE A 494 -21.92 -1.17 2.97
C ILE A 494 -22.05 -2.58 3.53
N SER A 495 -21.34 -2.92 4.60
CA SER A 495 -21.43 -4.26 5.19
C SER A 495 -22.84 -4.53 5.76
N LEU A 496 -23.54 -3.50 6.23
CA LEU A 496 -24.92 -3.63 6.72
C LEU A 496 -25.93 -3.96 5.61
N THR A 497 -25.64 -3.67 4.35
CA THR A 497 -26.52 -4.06 3.24
C THR A 497 -26.40 -5.54 2.88
N GLY A 498 -25.52 -6.30 3.56
CA GLY A 498 -25.31 -7.73 3.34
C GLY A 498 -24.18 -8.04 2.34
N VAL A 499 -23.42 -7.04 1.89
CA VAL A 499 -22.24 -7.28 1.07
C VAL A 499 -21.13 -7.91 1.90
N LYS A 500 -20.66 -9.08 1.48
CA LYS A 500 -19.53 -9.76 2.10
C LYS A 500 -18.24 -8.96 1.90
N PHE A 501 -17.42 -8.86 2.95
CA PHE A 501 -16.15 -8.15 2.91
C PHE A 501 -15.21 -8.65 1.79
N LYS A 502 -15.24 -9.94 1.46
CA LYS A 502 -14.51 -10.53 0.32
C LYS A 502 -14.76 -9.79 -1.00
N SER A 503 -16.02 -9.44 -1.29
CA SER A 503 -16.38 -8.76 -2.54
C SER A 503 -15.85 -7.33 -2.59
N ILE A 504 -15.81 -6.64 -1.45
CA ILE A 504 -15.21 -5.30 -1.32
C ILE A 504 -13.71 -5.40 -1.65
N LEU A 505 -12.99 -6.31 -0.99
CA LEU A 505 -11.55 -6.50 -1.21
C LEU A 505 -11.20 -6.81 -2.67
N ILE A 506 -11.86 -7.78 -3.28
CA ILE A 506 -11.59 -8.19 -4.67
C ILE A 506 -11.85 -7.03 -5.63
N SER A 507 -12.96 -6.30 -5.44
CA SER A 507 -13.28 -5.14 -6.28
C SER A 507 -12.24 -4.02 -6.17
N GLN A 508 -11.65 -3.85 -4.99
CA GLN A 508 -10.65 -2.82 -4.75
C GLN A 508 -9.31 -3.20 -5.38
N LEU A 509 -8.85 -4.45 -5.19
CA LEU A 509 -7.63 -4.98 -5.82
C LEU A 509 -7.69 -4.90 -7.36
N LEU A 510 -8.84 -5.25 -7.96
CA LEU A 510 -8.99 -5.23 -9.42
C LEU A 510 -8.97 -3.81 -9.99
N VAL A 511 -9.65 -2.85 -9.37
CA VAL A 511 -9.62 -1.46 -9.89
C VAL A 511 -8.24 -0.84 -9.67
N GLN A 512 -7.60 -1.10 -8.53
CA GLN A 512 -6.25 -0.59 -8.26
C GLN A 512 -5.19 -1.23 -9.16
N SER A 513 -5.39 -2.48 -9.61
CA SER A 513 -4.48 -3.08 -10.59
C SER A 513 -4.42 -2.30 -11.91
N ILE A 514 -5.47 -1.57 -12.29
CA ILE A 514 -5.44 -0.71 -13.49
C ILE A 514 -4.40 0.40 -13.32
N VAL A 515 -4.32 1.02 -12.14
CA VAL A 515 -3.34 2.07 -11.82
C VAL A 515 -1.93 1.50 -11.78
N VAL A 516 -1.77 0.35 -11.12
CA VAL A 516 -0.48 -0.36 -11.03
C VAL A 516 0.03 -0.74 -12.43
N LEU A 517 -0.84 -1.18 -13.34
CA LEU A 517 -0.45 -1.47 -14.73
C LEU A 517 0.09 -0.24 -15.46
N ILE A 518 -0.46 0.95 -15.19
CA ILE A 518 0.06 2.21 -15.72
C ILE A 518 1.46 2.49 -15.16
N HIS A 519 1.69 2.27 -13.86
CA HIS A 519 3.01 2.43 -13.25
C HIS A 519 4.04 1.43 -13.81
N ILE A 520 3.64 0.17 -14.00
CA ILE A 520 4.51 -0.87 -14.58
C ILE A 520 4.86 -0.49 -16.01
N PHE A 521 3.87 -0.10 -16.81
CA PHE A 521 4.09 0.30 -18.20
C PHE A 521 5.03 1.50 -18.30
N SER A 522 4.86 2.52 -17.45
CA SER A 522 5.73 3.70 -17.44
C SER A 522 7.17 3.34 -17.06
N CYS A 523 7.36 2.51 -16.02
CA CYS A 523 8.68 2.02 -15.65
C CYS A 523 9.32 1.17 -16.76
N LEU A 524 8.58 0.26 -17.42
CA LEU A 524 9.11 -0.55 -18.53
C LEU A 524 9.54 0.31 -19.72
N LEU A 525 8.76 1.35 -20.04
CA LEU A 525 9.11 2.30 -21.11
C LEU A 525 10.41 3.04 -20.77
N PHE A 526 10.58 3.46 -19.52
CA PHE A 526 11.82 4.07 -19.05
C PHE A 526 13.02 3.09 -19.15
N LEU A 527 12.85 1.84 -18.70
CA LEU A 527 13.90 0.80 -18.80
C LEU A 527 14.36 0.58 -20.24
N LYS A 528 13.41 0.61 -21.20
CA LYS A 528 13.69 0.46 -22.63
C LYS A 528 14.49 1.62 -23.21
N ILE A 529 14.22 2.85 -22.76
CA ILE A 529 14.91 4.04 -23.26
C ILE A 529 16.31 4.15 -22.64
N SER A 530 16.44 3.90 -21.33
CA SER A 530 17.66 4.25 -20.60
C SER A 530 18.68 3.13 -20.46
N VAL A 531 18.27 1.87 -20.37
CA VAL A 531 19.18 0.79 -19.92
C VAL A 531 19.34 -0.36 -20.89
N CYS A 532 18.25 -0.90 -21.47
CA CYS A 532 18.38 -2.03 -22.40
C CYS A 532 17.63 -1.81 -23.73
N PRO A 533 18.04 -0.87 -24.59
CA PRO A 533 17.33 -0.60 -25.84
C PRO A 533 17.25 -1.81 -26.79
N GLN A 534 18.19 -2.76 -26.67
CA GLN A 534 18.28 -3.95 -27.52
C GLN A 534 17.57 -5.20 -26.97
N CYS A 535 17.03 -5.16 -25.74
CA CYS A 535 16.33 -6.30 -25.16
C CYS A 535 15.09 -6.72 -25.98
N SER A 536 14.83 -8.02 -26.06
CA SER A 536 13.66 -8.57 -26.75
C SER A 536 12.35 -8.28 -26.00
N LEU A 537 11.23 -8.23 -26.73
CA LEU A 537 9.91 -7.95 -26.15
C LEU A 537 9.49 -8.99 -25.10
N SER A 538 9.88 -10.26 -25.27
CA SER A 538 9.55 -11.33 -24.32
C SER A 538 10.19 -11.10 -22.95
N LEU A 539 11.40 -10.58 -22.89
CA LEU A 539 12.08 -10.23 -21.63
C LEU A 539 11.38 -9.06 -20.93
N TYR A 540 10.92 -8.05 -21.68
CA TYR A 540 10.13 -6.95 -21.12
C TYR A 540 8.81 -7.42 -20.52
N LEU A 541 8.11 -8.34 -21.18
CA LEU A 541 6.89 -8.94 -20.65
C LEU A 541 7.17 -9.76 -19.39
N LEU A 542 8.28 -10.49 -19.34
CA LEU A 542 8.70 -11.23 -18.15
C LEU A 542 9.00 -10.30 -16.97
N ILE A 543 9.75 -9.22 -17.19
CA ILE A 543 10.03 -8.20 -16.17
C ILE A 543 8.73 -7.54 -15.71
N GLY A 544 7.83 -7.21 -16.64
CA GLY A 544 6.50 -6.68 -16.33
C GLY A 544 5.65 -7.63 -15.48
N PHE A 545 5.71 -8.94 -15.76
CA PHE A 545 5.04 -9.96 -14.97
C PHE A 545 5.60 -10.00 -13.53
N LEU A 546 6.93 -9.97 -13.36
CA LEU A 546 7.55 -9.93 -12.03
C LEU A 546 7.18 -8.67 -11.25
N TYR A 547 7.17 -7.49 -11.90
CA TYR A 547 6.67 -6.26 -11.29
C TYR A 547 5.20 -6.34 -10.89
N SER A 548 4.37 -7.05 -11.67
CA SER A 548 2.95 -7.21 -11.36
C SER A 548 2.72 -8.05 -10.10
N LEU A 549 3.47 -9.15 -9.93
CA LEU A 549 3.43 -9.98 -8.72
C LEU A 549 3.89 -9.20 -7.50
N GLN A 550 4.97 -8.43 -7.65
CA GLN A 550 5.49 -7.62 -6.55
C GLN A 550 4.48 -6.55 -6.14
N SER A 551 3.90 -5.84 -7.10
CA SER A 551 2.90 -4.81 -6.82
C SER A 551 1.64 -5.39 -6.17
N LEU A 552 1.22 -6.60 -6.56
CA LEU A 552 0.13 -7.32 -5.90
C LEU A 552 0.42 -7.55 -4.41
N SER A 553 1.64 -7.99 -4.08
CA SER A 553 2.03 -8.17 -2.67
C SER A 553 1.95 -6.84 -1.89
N GLY A 554 2.41 -5.74 -2.48
CA GLY A 554 2.31 -4.40 -1.89
C GLY A 554 0.86 -3.97 -1.61
N MET A 555 -0.03 -4.15 -2.59
CA MET A 555 -1.46 -3.84 -2.42
C MET A 555 -2.07 -4.65 -1.25
N THR A 556 -1.80 -5.95 -1.17
CA THR A 556 -2.37 -6.80 -0.11
C THR A 556 -1.89 -6.43 1.30
N ILE A 557 -0.63 -6.00 1.44
CA ILE A 557 -0.08 -5.50 2.71
C ILE A 557 -0.74 -4.17 3.09
N GLY A 558 -1.01 -3.29 2.11
CA GLY A 558 -1.72 -2.03 2.31
C GLY A 558 -3.12 -2.23 2.87
N ILE A 559 -3.87 -3.17 2.29
CA ILE A 559 -5.19 -3.57 2.79
C ILE A 559 -5.06 -4.14 4.22
N LEU A 560 -4.14 -5.06 4.45
CA LEU A 560 -3.97 -5.68 5.77
C LEU A 560 -3.75 -4.63 6.86
N LEU A 561 -2.82 -3.69 6.65
CA LEU A 561 -2.57 -2.60 7.60
C LEU A 561 -3.80 -1.72 7.80
N SER A 562 -4.53 -1.38 6.73
CA SER A 562 -5.75 -0.57 6.84
C SER A 562 -6.84 -1.24 7.69
N THR A 563 -6.90 -2.58 7.71
CA THR A 563 -7.87 -3.30 8.54
C THR A 563 -7.47 -3.36 10.02
N ILE A 564 -6.17 -3.46 10.29
CA ILE A 564 -5.61 -3.57 11.64
C ILE A 564 -5.59 -2.20 12.34
N CYS A 565 -5.16 -1.15 11.65
CA CYS A 565 -4.98 0.18 12.23
C CYS A 565 -6.31 0.90 12.42
N SER A 566 -6.42 1.74 13.44
CA SER A 566 -7.66 2.48 13.71
C SER A 566 -7.76 3.76 12.88
N GLY A 567 -6.65 4.48 12.69
CA GLY A 567 -6.61 5.76 11.96
C GLY A 567 -5.69 5.73 10.74
N ARG A 568 -5.91 6.67 9.82
CA ARG A 568 -5.11 6.82 8.59
C ARG A 568 -3.64 7.12 8.86
N ASP A 569 -3.35 7.96 9.85
CA ASP A 569 -1.97 8.31 10.23
C ASP A 569 -1.16 7.10 10.71
N GLN A 570 -1.81 6.20 11.47
CA GLN A 570 -1.19 4.96 11.93
C GLN A 570 -0.84 4.04 10.76
N VAL A 571 -1.72 3.94 9.75
CA VAL A 571 -1.47 3.14 8.54
C VAL A 571 -0.23 3.65 7.81
N ILE A 572 -0.09 4.97 7.65
CA ILE A 572 1.06 5.59 6.97
C ILE A 572 2.34 5.34 7.78
N GLN A 573 2.33 5.56 9.10
CA GLN A 573 3.50 5.37 9.96
C GLN A 573 3.97 3.91 9.98
N TYR A 574 3.07 2.94 10.16
CA TYR A 574 3.43 1.52 10.12
C TYR A 574 3.83 1.05 8.72
N GLY A 575 3.23 1.63 7.68
CA GLY A 575 3.67 1.45 6.30
C GLY A 575 5.14 1.81 6.13
N LEU A 576 5.52 3.03 6.52
CA LEU A 576 6.91 3.48 6.46
C LEU A 576 7.86 2.58 7.27
N ALA A 577 7.42 2.12 8.45
CA ALA A 577 8.19 1.21 9.29
C ALA A 577 8.43 -0.17 8.64
N ILE A 578 7.55 -0.63 7.75
CA ILE A 578 7.73 -1.87 6.98
C ILE A 578 8.58 -1.63 5.73
N ILE A 579 8.37 -0.51 5.05
CA ILE A 579 8.98 -0.20 3.76
C ILE A 579 10.46 0.10 3.90
N PHE A 580 10.87 0.91 4.87
CA PHE A 580 12.25 1.35 4.99
C PHE A 580 13.23 0.18 5.24
N PRO A 581 12.97 -0.78 6.14
CA PRO A 581 13.80 -1.98 6.26
C PRO A 581 13.76 -2.86 5.01
N THR A 582 12.61 -2.98 4.35
CA THR A 582 12.47 -3.76 3.11
C THR A 582 13.38 -3.19 2.01
N PHE A 583 13.46 -1.85 1.92
CA PHE A 583 14.32 -1.15 0.99
C PHE A 583 15.82 -1.35 1.26
N LEU A 584 16.23 -1.35 2.53
CA LEU A 584 17.62 -1.60 2.92
C LEU A 584 18.05 -3.04 2.65
N LEU A 585 17.15 -4.00 2.89
CA LEU A 585 17.45 -5.43 2.85
C LEU A 585 17.25 -6.07 1.48
N CYS A 586 16.65 -5.40 0.49
CA CYS A 586 16.34 -5.99 -0.82
C CYS A 586 17.56 -6.23 -1.71
N GLY A 587 18.77 -5.90 -1.26
CA GLY A 587 20.00 -6.07 -2.03
C GLY A 587 20.40 -4.87 -2.89
N LEU A 588 19.70 -3.73 -2.75
CA LEU A 588 19.99 -2.48 -3.46
C LEU A 588 21.16 -1.72 -2.82
N LEU A 589 21.01 -1.32 -1.55
CA LEU A 589 22.01 -0.55 -0.80
C LEU A 589 23.05 -1.46 -0.13
N TRP A 590 22.59 -2.57 0.45
CA TRP A 590 23.45 -3.55 1.10
C TRP A 590 23.48 -4.84 0.27
N PRO A 591 24.64 -5.25 -0.28
CA PRO A 591 24.73 -6.49 -1.05
C PRO A 591 24.40 -7.72 -0.20
N LEU A 592 23.61 -8.66 -0.75
CA LEU A 592 23.15 -9.84 0.02
C LEU A 592 24.27 -10.77 0.48
N THR A 593 25.41 -10.73 -0.19
CA THR A 593 26.59 -11.54 0.16
C THR A 593 27.25 -11.06 1.45
N SER A 594 27.13 -9.77 1.79
CA SER A 594 27.71 -9.17 2.99
C SER A 594 26.72 -9.04 4.14
N LEU A 595 25.48 -9.53 4.00
CA LEU A 595 24.52 -9.56 5.11
C LEU A 595 24.87 -10.68 6.09
N PRO A 596 24.79 -10.43 7.42
CA PRO A 596 24.85 -11.47 8.44
C PRO A 596 23.81 -12.57 8.19
N LEU A 597 24.11 -13.82 8.60
CA LEU A 597 23.27 -15.01 8.31
C LEU A 597 21.78 -14.80 8.65
N TYR A 598 21.48 -14.20 9.80
CA TYR A 598 20.10 -13.94 10.23
C TYR A 598 19.37 -12.93 9.34
N LEU A 599 20.03 -11.81 9.00
CA LEU A 599 19.46 -10.78 8.11
C LEU A 599 19.34 -11.27 6.67
N LYS A 600 20.26 -12.14 6.24
CA LYS A 600 20.22 -12.78 4.93
C LYS A 600 18.99 -13.68 4.78
N ALA A 601 18.65 -14.49 5.79
CA ALA A 601 17.44 -15.30 5.80
C ALA A 601 16.17 -14.44 5.73
N LEU A 602 16.13 -13.34 6.49
CA LEU A 602 15.00 -12.39 6.46
C LEU A 602 14.89 -11.71 5.09
N SER A 603 16.01 -11.27 4.51
CA SER A 603 16.05 -10.66 3.19
C SER A 603 15.49 -11.59 2.11
N TYR A 604 15.84 -12.87 2.11
CA TYR A 604 15.29 -13.84 1.14
C TYR A 604 13.80 -14.11 1.32
N SER A 605 13.25 -13.90 2.51
CA SER A 605 11.80 -14.03 2.74
C SER A 605 11.00 -12.84 2.20
N LEU A 606 11.65 -11.68 1.98
CA LEU A 606 10.98 -10.48 1.50
C LEU A 606 10.58 -10.63 0.03
N PRO A 607 9.40 -10.13 -0.38
CA PRO A 607 8.91 -10.31 -1.74
C PRO A 607 9.77 -9.56 -2.79
N VAL A 608 10.37 -8.42 -2.41
CA VAL A 608 11.16 -7.55 -3.32
C VAL A 608 12.53 -8.15 -3.70
N THR A 609 13.13 -8.95 -2.82
CA THR A 609 14.56 -9.29 -2.90
C THR A 609 14.90 -10.20 -4.08
N LEU A 610 14.30 -11.40 -4.12
CA LEU A 610 14.60 -12.38 -5.17
C LEU A 610 14.13 -11.91 -6.56
N SER A 611 12.99 -11.21 -6.61
CA SER A 611 12.47 -10.60 -7.84
C SER A 611 13.43 -9.53 -8.38
N GLY A 612 13.92 -8.64 -7.52
CA GLY A 612 14.94 -7.65 -7.90
C GLY A 612 16.22 -8.30 -8.44
N GLN A 613 16.73 -9.34 -7.79
CA GLN A 613 17.92 -10.05 -8.25
C GLN A 613 17.74 -10.71 -9.61
N LEU A 614 16.58 -11.34 -9.84
CA LEU A 614 16.29 -11.97 -11.12
C LEU A 614 16.18 -10.94 -12.25
N ILE A 615 15.49 -9.83 -12.01
CA ILE A 615 15.36 -8.75 -13.01
C ILE A 615 16.74 -8.17 -13.35
N ARG A 616 17.60 -7.97 -12.34
CA ARG A 616 18.98 -7.53 -12.55
C ARG A 616 19.75 -8.51 -13.45
N ARG A 617 19.68 -9.82 -13.17
CA ARG A 617 20.33 -10.85 -14.01
C ARG A 617 19.82 -10.86 -15.44
N ILE A 618 18.50 -10.74 -15.63
CA ILE A 618 17.87 -10.69 -16.96
C ILE A 618 18.38 -9.50 -17.76
N ILE A 619 18.52 -8.32 -17.13
CA ILE A 619 18.99 -7.11 -17.82
C ILE A 619 20.45 -7.22 -18.23
N TYR A 620 21.31 -7.78 -17.37
CA TYR A 620 22.73 -7.98 -17.69
C TYR A 620 22.95 -9.07 -18.74
N ARG A 621 22.40 -10.27 -18.51
CA ARG A 621 22.65 -11.43 -19.39
C ARG A 621 21.80 -11.43 -20.65
N GLN A 622 20.78 -10.58 -20.72
CA GLN A 622 19.79 -10.53 -21.80
C GLN A 622 19.14 -11.90 -22.12
N CYS A 623 19.11 -12.81 -21.13
CA CYS A 623 18.58 -14.15 -21.24
C CYS A 623 18.08 -14.64 -19.87
N LEU A 624 17.26 -15.70 -19.89
CA LEU A 624 16.82 -16.38 -18.68
C LEU A 624 17.56 -17.73 -18.56
N ASP A 625 18.43 -17.85 -17.56
CA ASP A 625 19.28 -19.03 -17.42
C ASP A 625 18.57 -20.26 -16.84
N ASN A 626 17.58 -20.04 -15.95
CA ASN A 626 16.96 -21.13 -15.19
C ASN A 626 15.47 -20.90 -14.91
N MET A 627 14.62 -21.73 -15.52
CA MET A 627 13.17 -21.70 -15.33
C MET A 627 12.75 -22.06 -13.90
N LEU A 628 13.46 -22.98 -13.23
CA LEU A 628 13.15 -23.37 -11.85
C LEU A 628 13.31 -22.18 -10.89
N TYR A 629 14.33 -21.37 -11.12
CA TYR A 629 14.58 -20.16 -10.32
C TYR A 629 13.47 -19.12 -10.52
N LEU A 630 12.94 -18.95 -11.74
CA LEU A 630 11.79 -18.10 -12.02
C LEU A 630 10.52 -18.54 -11.25
N PHE A 631 10.27 -19.85 -11.16
CA PHE A 631 9.15 -20.39 -10.38
C PHE A 631 9.32 -20.10 -8.88
N ALA A 632 10.53 -20.30 -8.33
CA ALA A 632 10.80 -20.00 -6.93
C ALA A 632 10.60 -18.50 -6.62
N VAL A 633 11.10 -17.62 -7.50
CA VAL A 633 10.98 -16.16 -7.37
C VAL A 633 9.52 -15.69 -7.42
N SER A 634 8.69 -16.29 -8.28
CA SER A 634 7.27 -15.91 -8.41
C SER A 634 6.40 -16.45 -7.27
N LEU A 635 6.80 -17.54 -6.61
CA LEU A 635 6.04 -18.15 -5.52
C LEU A 635 6.01 -17.29 -4.24
N ILE A 636 7.13 -16.65 -3.89
CA ILE A 636 7.25 -15.84 -2.66
C ILE A 636 6.22 -14.69 -2.59
N PRO A 637 6.11 -13.79 -3.59
CA PRO A 637 5.12 -12.71 -3.54
C PRO A 637 3.69 -13.24 -3.57
N LEU A 638 3.43 -14.40 -4.17
CA LEU A 638 2.12 -15.06 -4.14
C LEU A 638 1.78 -15.60 -2.73
N ILE A 639 2.75 -16.21 -2.03
CA ILE A 639 2.58 -16.67 -0.64
C ILE A 639 2.29 -15.47 0.26
N TRP A 640 3.05 -14.38 0.13
CA TRP A 640 2.79 -13.13 0.86
C TRP A 640 1.39 -12.59 0.57
N SER A 641 1.01 -12.50 -0.71
CA SER A 641 -0.31 -12.00 -1.12
C SER A 641 -1.43 -12.85 -0.53
N GLY A 642 -1.32 -14.18 -0.63
CA GLY A 642 -2.29 -15.13 -0.07
C GLY A 642 -2.38 -15.06 1.45
N GLY A 643 -1.23 -15.00 2.14
CA GLY A 643 -1.14 -14.87 3.59
C GLY A 643 -1.76 -13.56 4.10
N CYS A 644 -1.45 -12.44 3.46
CA CYS A 644 -2.02 -11.13 3.79
C CYS A 644 -3.53 -11.09 3.55
N ILE A 645 -4.03 -11.63 2.44
CA ILE A 645 -5.48 -11.73 2.18
C ILE A 645 -6.15 -12.61 3.24
N GLY A 646 -5.57 -13.78 3.55
CA GLY A 646 -6.08 -14.69 4.57
C GLY A 646 -6.17 -14.04 5.95
N LEU A 647 -5.11 -13.36 6.38
CA LEU A 647 -5.07 -12.59 7.62
C LEU A 647 -6.09 -11.45 7.62
N THR A 648 -6.21 -10.72 6.51
CA THR A 648 -7.18 -9.62 6.37
C THR A 648 -8.61 -10.14 6.57
N LEU A 649 -8.96 -11.26 5.91
CA LEU A 649 -10.28 -11.88 6.06
C LEU A 649 -10.51 -12.43 7.46
N PHE A 650 -9.46 -12.99 8.08
CA PHE A 650 -9.52 -13.49 9.45
C PHE A 650 -9.76 -12.35 10.45
N VAL A 651 -8.99 -11.27 10.36
CA VAL A 651 -9.17 -10.07 11.19
C VAL A 651 -10.58 -9.53 10.98
N ALA A 652 -11.00 -9.28 9.74
CA ALA A 652 -12.34 -8.78 9.42
C ALA A 652 -13.49 -9.68 9.94
N SER A 653 -13.28 -11.00 10.04
CA SER A 653 -14.28 -11.92 10.57
C SER A 653 -14.37 -11.93 12.10
N ARG A 654 -13.27 -11.61 12.78
CA ARG A 654 -13.10 -11.86 14.22
C ARG A 654 -13.13 -10.58 15.02
N SER A 655 -12.54 -9.53 14.49
CA SER A 655 -12.67 -8.21 15.05
C SER A 655 -13.96 -7.61 14.51
N GLY A 656 -14.85 -7.22 15.41
CA GLY A 656 -15.73 -6.09 15.11
C GLY A 656 -14.95 -4.79 14.85
N SER A 657 -13.64 -4.82 14.53
CA SER A 657 -12.81 -3.62 14.36
C SER A 657 -13.07 -2.90 13.04
N LEU A 658 -13.72 -3.56 12.07
CA LEU A 658 -14.35 -2.82 10.96
C LEU A 658 -15.45 -1.88 11.47
N TYR A 659 -16.05 -2.17 12.62
CA TYR A 659 -17.18 -1.48 13.24
C TYR A 659 -16.80 -0.63 14.45
N ARG A 660 -15.53 -0.63 14.87
CA ARG A 660 -15.00 0.31 15.88
C ARG A 660 -14.68 1.61 15.16
N LEU A 661 -15.70 2.46 15.04
CA LEU A 661 -15.58 3.88 14.71
C LEU A 661 -15.04 4.64 15.92
#